data_AF-A0A0U5G8T6-F1
#
_entry.id   AF-A0A0U5G8T6-F1
#
_cell.length_a   1.000
_cell.length_b   1.000
_cell.length_c   1.000
_cell.angle_alpha   90.00
_cell.angle_beta   90.00
_cell.angle_gamma   90.00
#
_symmetry.space_group_name_H-M   'P 1'
#
loop_
_entity.id
_entity.type
_entity.pdbx_description
1 polymer ?
#
loop_
_entity_poly.entity_id
_entity_poly.type
_entity_poly.pdbx_seq_one_letter_code
_entity_poly.pdbx_strand_id
1 'polypeptide(L)'
;MNFLSAFGDLPRIQTRKALLLLDFQNDFVRPTGALYVSNTPEVLEILPQLASAFRRTGDVVWVRSYYESRQPLISPDEQDVVVLSGAGDPQKDEQNPVHEEAFLSTDPPACCLPQTTGAQYPAPLLAAIDTSSDILIEKSEYSALQSPGLVLSLRTRFVTELYLCGSLSNASVHATALDAVRHGFSITLVEDCLGYRSFSRHEEAMRRMADILGASGITTDELLTELDREETDEIAASEPRPARTVPPSGIEVDLEELDVKRSSIDTTRHSPRRRRLDEILAEMSDDEDGSLKELVELTRERARTRYNQEKHMHASESGKSAVRTKVRRRHDQKDGESAAQPTDSRRVRKTKPTMNICRPGDVIGEGDSKIVYDLDLPEGAFEKIRDEVAWQKMYHMSGQVPRLVAVQGKHSPDGSIPIYRHPADESPPLLPFTPVVDKVRAIVERILGHPLNHVLIQLYRDGQDRISEHSDKTLDIVRGSSICNVSLGAQRVMVLRAKGTEKEEEGSGRLTQRVPMPHESLFVLGEKTNARWLHGIKADKRQESEKSVEERAYEGQRISLTFRHIGTFLDPTGDIIWGQGAVSKVQGEAHPVIHGEPDETERLVRAFGEENRAIDFNWDAVYGNGFDVVNFVTATSAKLIPAEDEIANLRVQIGLSENGIRYDTTPLGAVPGENVNLPLYIDADGTQIAGATDILRYLAQRVPKSERPGMEMLSGGKKLSDIDALLEEWRRHSGNDELDALLPWEDALDGQYYLGGNSLTIDDCALWPVLRDIVQKRGPLSDKTYPNLSQYYTRVGKRGIVKTVLEELK
;
A
#
# COMPACT_ATOMS: atom_id res chain seq x y z
N MET A 1 -44.02 0.58 15.53
CA MET A 1 -44.22 -0.31 14.37
C MET A 1 -42.93 -0.26 13.56
N ASN A 2 -42.15 -1.35 13.61
CA ASN A 2 -40.86 -1.49 12.92
C ASN A 2 -41.10 -1.96 11.49
N PHE A 3 -40.73 -1.14 10.50
CA PHE A 3 -40.77 -1.50 9.07
C PHE A 3 -39.36 -1.54 8.42
N LEU A 4 -38.28 -1.51 9.21
CA LEU A 4 -36.90 -1.52 8.70
C LEU A 4 -36.11 -2.82 8.94
N SER A 5 -36.73 -3.86 9.52
CA SER A 5 -36.04 -5.14 9.79
C SER A 5 -36.17 -6.19 8.68
N ALA A 6 -36.55 -5.80 7.45
CA ALA A 6 -36.84 -6.74 6.36
C ALA A 6 -35.85 -6.69 5.16
N PHE A 7 -34.74 -5.97 5.26
CA PHE A 7 -33.71 -5.92 4.19
C PHE A 7 -32.43 -6.71 4.51
N GLY A 8 -32.49 -7.65 5.47
CA GLY A 8 -31.33 -8.41 5.95
C GLY A 8 -30.78 -9.48 5.00
N ASP A 9 -31.50 -9.86 3.94
CA ASP A 9 -31.10 -10.94 3.02
C ASP A 9 -31.24 -10.54 1.55
N LEU A 10 -30.59 -9.44 1.13
CA LEU A 10 -30.26 -9.27 -0.28
C LEU A 10 -29.06 -10.19 -0.59
N PRO A 11 -29.11 -11.04 -1.64
CA PRO A 11 -27.96 -11.83 -2.03
C PRO A 11 -26.80 -10.87 -2.35
N ARG A 12 -25.70 -10.96 -1.58
CA ARG A 12 -24.44 -10.29 -1.93
C ARG A 12 -23.99 -10.88 -3.27
N ILE A 13 -24.15 -10.13 -4.35
CA ILE A 13 -23.56 -10.47 -5.64
C ILE A 13 -22.04 -10.41 -5.42
N GLN A 14 -21.40 -11.57 -5.41
CA GLN A 14 -19.95 -11.67 -5.29
C GLN A 14 -19.34 -11.15 -6.59
N THR A 15 -18.70 -9.99 -6.52
CA THR A 15 -17.98 -9.40 -7.64
C THR A 15 -16.72 -10.23 -7.93
N ARG A 16 -16.33 -10.29 -9.21
CA ARG A 16 -15.18 -11.06 -9.67
C ARG A 16 -14.03 -10.14 -10.11
N LYS A 17 -12.86 -10.75 -10.25
CA LYS A 17 -11.62 -10.10 -10.69
C LYS A 17 -11.21 -10.66 -12.06
N ALA A 18 -10.53 -9.87 -12.88
CA ALA A 18 -9.93 -10.36 -14.11
C ALA A 18 -8.48 -9.87 -14.28
N LEU A 19 -7.61 -10.75 -14.79
CA LEU A 19 -6.23 -10.46 -15.14
C LEU A 19 -6.13 -10.25 -16.65
N LEU A 20 -5.67 -9.08 -17.09
CA LEU A 20 -5.45 -8.73 -18.49
C LEU A 20 -3.95 -8.74 -18.77
N LEU A 21 -3.54 -9.55 -19.76
CA LEU A 21 -2.17 -9.74 -20.20
C LEU A 21 -2.02 -9.13 -21.60
N LEU A 22 -1.50 -7.91 -21.66
CA LEU A 22 -1.51 -7.07 -22.86
C LEU A 22 -0.19 -7.19 -23.63
N ASP A 23 -0.27 -7.60 -24.89
CA ASP A 23 0.75 -7.38 -25.92
C ASP A 23 2.13 -8.01 -25.62
N PHE A 24 2.16 -9.20 -25.00
CA PHE A 24 3.38 -10.01 -24.86
C PHE A 24 3.73 -10.80 -26.14
N GLN A 25 3.66 -10.14 -27.30
CA GLN A 25 3.97 -10.72 -28.60
C GLN A 25 5.48 -10.68 -28.88
N ASN A 26 5.97 -11.52 -29.79
CA ASN A 26 7.38 -11.61 -30.17
C ASN A 26 7.99 -10.26 -30.58
N ASP A 27 7.21 -9.35 -31.16
CA ASP A 27 7.66 -8.01 -31.50
C ASP A 27 8.11 -7.19 -30.29
N PHE A 28 7.53 -7.43 -29.10
CA PHE A 28 7.90 -6.74 -27.87
C PHE A 28 8.90 -7.54 -27.03
N VAL A 29 8.82 -8.88 -27.06
CA VAL A 29 9.55 -9.71 -26.08
C VAL A 29 10.81 -10.38 -26.60
N ARG A 30 11.03 -10.43 -27.93
CA ARG A 30 12.26 -11.00 -28.50
C ARG A 30 13.27 -9.90 -28.81
N PRO A 31 14.57 -10.11 -28.59
CA PRO A 31 15.62 -9.15 -28.99
C PRO A 31 15.61 -8.80 -30.49
N THR A 32 15.05 -9.68 -31.33
CA THR A 32 14.89 -9.48 -32.78
C THR A 32 13.51 -8.89 -33.16
N GLY A 33 12.66 -8.59 -32.18
CA GLY A 33 11.33 -8.04 -32.38
C GLY A 33 11.38 -6.56 -32.78
N ALA A 34 10.35 -6.10 -33.49
CA ALA A 34 10.30 -4.74 -34.02
C ALA A 34 10.35 -3.64 -32.93
N LEU A 35 9.83 -3.94 -31.73
CA LEU A 35 9.74 -3.00 -30.62
C LEU A 35 10.21 -3.64 -29.31
N TYR A 36 11.37 -4.30 -29.36
CA TYR A 36 11.90 -5.07 -28.23
C TYR A 36 12.00 -4.26 -26.93
N VAL A 37 11.63 -4.92 -25.84
CA VAL A 37 11.54 -4.35 -24.49
C VAL A 37 12.44 -5.15 -23.56
N SER A 38 13.47 -4.49 -23.03
CA SER A 38 14.60 -5.15 -22.36
C SER A 38 14.25 -5.87 -21.07
N ASN A 39 13.21 -5.44 -20.35
CA ASN A 39 12.78 -6.05 -19.08
C ASN A 39 11.75 -7.19 -19.25
N THR A 40 11.24 -7.44 -20.46
CA THR A 40 10.23 -8.49 -20.71
C THR A 40 10.70 -9.93 -20.51
N PRO A 41 11.98 -10.32 -20.67
CA PRO A 41 12.40 -11.70 -20.37
C PRO A 41 12.10 -12.12 -18.93
N GLU A 42 12.31 -11.23 -17.96
CA GLU A 42 11.98 -11.48 -16.54
C GLU A 42 10.47 -11.63 -16.35
N VAL A 43 9.67 -10.79 -17.02
CA VAL A 43 8.20 -10.87 -16.98
C VAL A 43 7.71 -12.21 -17.53
N LEU A 44 8.28 -12.70 -18.64
CA LEU A 44 7.85 -13.96 -19.28
C LEU A 44 8.03 -15.20 -18.40
N GLU A 45 8.95 -15.19 -17.44
CA GLU A 45 9.14 -16.28 -16.48
C GLU A 45 8.00 -16.30 -15.44
N ILE A 46 7.42 -15.15 -15.14
CA ILE A 46 6.42 -14.93 -14.10
C ILE A 46 5.00 -15.22 -14.63
N LEU A 47 4.67 -14.74 -15.83
CA LEU A 47 3.30 -14.75 -16.36
C LEU A 47 2.61 -16.13 -16.36
N PRO A 48 3.25 -17.26 -16.71
CA PRO A 48 2.59 -18.56 -16.70
C PRO A 48 2.09 -18.97 -15.31
N GLN A 49 2.90 -18.72 -14.27
CA GLN A 49 2.55 -19.04 -12.88
C GLN A 49 1.42 -18.12 -12.40
N LEU A 50 1.53 -16.83 -12.70
CA LEU A 50 0.52 -15.84 -12.36
C LEU A 50 -0.84 -16.17 -13.00
N ALA A 51 -0.87 -16.42 -14.31
CA ALA A 51 -2.10 -16.81 -15.01
C ALA A 51 -2.70 -18.09 -14.41
N SER A 52 -1.87 -19.10 -14.10
CA SER A 52 -2.35 -20.34 -13.49
C SER A 52 -2.95 -20.13 -12.09
N ALA A 53 -2.38 -19.25 -11.27
CA ALA A 53 -2.92 -18.94 -9.95
C ALA A 53 -4.23 -18.15 -10.07
N PHE A 54 -4.27 -17.15 -10.96
CA PHE A 54 -5.41 -16.26 -11.12
C PHE A 54 -6.67 -16.98 -11.63
N ARG A 55 -6.53 -18.05 -12.43
CA ARG A 55 -7.66 -18.88 -12.89
C ARG A 55 -8.51 -19.48 -11.76
N ARG A 56 -7.95 -19.62 -10.56
CA ARG A 56 -8.66 -20.21 -9.42
C ARG A 56 -9.70 -19.26 -8.83
N THR A 57 -9.44 -17.96 -8.90
CA THR A 57 -10.21 -16.91 -8.21
C THR A 57 -10.86 -15.92 -9.18
N GLY A 58 -10.40 -15.84 -10.42
CA GLY A 58 -10.85 -14.86 -11.40
C GLY A 58 -10.69 -15.32 -12.86
N ASP A 59 -10.89 -14.38 -13.77
CA ASP A 59 -10.83 -14.62 -15.21
C ASP A 59 -9.47 -14.17 -15.78
N VAL A 60 -8.91 -14.90 -16.74
CA VAL A 60 -7.65 -14.55 -17.42
C VAL A 60 -7.94 -14.16 -18.86
N VAL A 61 -7.41 -13.00 -19.28
CA VAL A 61 -7.62 -12.42 -20.60
C VAL A 61 -6.26 -12.16 -21.26
N TRP A 62 -5.98 -12.88 -22.35
CA TRP A 62 -4.80 -12.69 -23.18
C TRP A 62 -5.14 -11.78 -24.34
N VAL A 63 -4.41 -10.67 -24.45
CA VAL A 63 -4.66 -9.67 -25.48
C VAL A 63 -3.44 -9.55 -26.37
N ARG A 64 -3.66 -9.52 -27.67
CA ARG A 64 -2.63 -9.24 -28.68
C ARG A 64 -3.06 -8.12 -29.60
N SER A 65 -2.13 -7.25 -29.94
CA SER A 65 -2.34 -6.19 -30.91
C SER A 65 -2.03 -6.67 -32.33
N TYR A 66 -2.80 -6.15 -33.28
CA TYR A 66 -2.45 -6.22 -34.69
C TYR A 66 -2.67 -4.86 -35.34
N TYR A 67 -1.82 -4.49 -36.28
CA TYR A 67 -2.02 -3.28 -37.05
C TYR A 67 -3.07 -3.53 -38.15
N GLU A 68 -4.19 -2.83 -38.08
CA GLU A 68 -5.20 -2.79 -39.14
C GLU A 68 -5.21 -1.44 -39.85
N SER A 69 -5.27 -0.36 -39.08
CA SER A 69 -5.26 1.02 -39.57
C SER A 69 -4.61 1.94 -38.55
N ARG A 70 -4.15 3.11 -39.03
CA ARG A 70 -3.48 4.11 -38.20
C ARG A 70 -4.39 4.58 -37.05
N GLN A 71 -3.96 4.34 -35.82
CA GLN A 71 -4.67 4.72 -34.62
C GLN A 71 -4.32 6.14 -34.16
N PRO A 72 -5.28 6.90 -33.61
CA PRO A 72 -5.01 8.21 -33.02
C PRO A 72 -4.22 8.08 -31.72
N LEU A 73 -3.41 9.09 -31.42
CA LEU A 73 -2.65 9.18 -30.16
C LEU A 73 -3.37 9.95 -29.07
N ILE A 74 -4.46 10.61 -29.43
CA ILE A 74 -5.29 11.41 -28.54
C ILE A 74 -6.69 10.81 -28.60
N SER A 75 -7.28 10.59 -27.43
CA SER A 75 -8.65 10.08 -27.33
C SER A 75 -9.67 11.15 -27.74
N PRO A 76 -10.94 10.81 -27.99
CA PRO A 76 -11.97 11.80 -28.31
C PRO A 76 -12.13 12.93 -27.27
N ASP A 77 -11.69 12.67 -26.02
CA ASP A 77 -11.74 13.60 -24.90
C ASP A 77 -10.38 14.30 -24.67
N GLU A 78 -9.59 14.51 -25.73
CA GLU A 78 -8.30 15.23 -25.72
C GLU A 78 -7.19 14.68 -24.80
N GLN A 79 -7.41 13.53 -24.16
CA GLN A 79 -6.39 12.83 -23.35
C GLN A 79 -5.44 11.98 -24.20
N ASP A 80 -4.16 11.99 -23.85
CA ASP A 80 -3.13 11.14 -24.47
C ASP A 80 -3.44 9.66 -24.27
N VAL A 81 -3.58 8.91 -25.36
CA VAL A 81 -3.74 7.45 -25.35
C VAL A 81 -2.39 6.77 -25.12
N VAL A 82 -1.31 7.40 -25.59
CA VAL A 82 0.07 6.94 -25.42
C VAL A 82 0.90 8.06 -24.79
N VAL A 83 1.54 7.76 -23.68
CA VAL A 83 2.42 8.68 -22.95
C VAL A 83 3.79 8.68 -23.63
N LEU A 84 4.06 9.72 -24.42
CA LEU A 84 5.28 9.83 -25.24
C LEU A 84 6.30 10.85 -24.75
N SER A 85 5.95 11.76 -23.84
CA SER A 85 6.86 12.80 -23.37
C SER A 85 7.11 12.64 -21.87
N GLY A 86 8.34 12.26 -21.54
CA GLY A 86 8.87 12.27 -20.17
C GLY A 86 9.58 13.60 -19.88
N ALA A 87 9.78 13.92 -18.60
CA ALA A 87 10.60 15.07 -18.20
C ALA A 87 12.03 14.89 -18.75
N GLY A 88 12.44 15.74 -19.69
CA GLY A 88 13.83 15.84 -20.15
C GLY A 88 14.15 15.40 -21.58
N ASP A 89 13.16 15.07 -22.44
CA ASP A 89 13.45 14.71 -23.84
C ASP A 89 13.63 15.97 -24.71
N PRO A 90 14.86 16.36 -25.12
CA PRO A 90 15.10 17.60 -25.84
C PRO A 90 15.17 17.31 -27.34
N GLN A 91 14.07 16.89 -27.96
CA GLN A 91 13.86 17.04 -29.40
C GLN A 91 12.43 16.66 -29.78
N LYS A 92 11.60 17.67 -30.10
CA LYS A 92 10.67 17.52 -31.23
C LYS A 92 11.56 17.37 -32.46
N ASP A 93 12.00 16.15 -32.75
CA ASP A 93 12.66 15.87 -34.02
C ASP A 93 11.62 16.10 -35.12
N GLU A 94 11.70 17.27 -35.76
CA GLU A 94 10.90 17.67 -36.93
C GLU A 94 11.08 16.72 -38.14
N GLN A 95 11.85 15.64 -37.98
CA GLN A 95 12.21 14.68 -39.03
C GLN A 95 11.53 13.30 -38.89
N ASN A 96 10.79 13.01 -37.81
CA ASN A 96 9.99 11.79 -37.69
C ASN A 96 8.59 12.08 -37.13
N PRO A 97 7.50 11.95 -37.92
CA PRO A 97 6.18 12.46 -37.54
C PRO A 97 5.45 11.63 -36.46
N VAL A 98 5.95 10.43 -36.11
CA VAL A 98 5.35 9.54 -35.10
C VAL A 98 6.45 8.78 -34.36
N HIS A 99 6.43 8.78 -33.02
CA HIS A 99 7.38 8.07 -32.17
C HIS A 99 7.27 6.54 -32.35
N GLU A 100 8.36 5.79 -32.24
CA GLU A 100 8.37 4.32 -32.46
C GLU A 100 7.42 3.55 -31.52
N GLU A 101 7.30 3.99 -30.26
CA GLU A 101 6.38 3.41 -29.27
C GLU A 101 4.90 3.73 -29.53
N ALA A 102 4.62 4.67 -30.42
CA ALA A 102 3.29 4.86 -31.00
C ALA A 102 3.04 3.85 -32.14
N PHE A 103 3.25 2.57 -31.83
CA PHE A 103 3.39 1.49 -32.79
C PHE A 103 2.14 1.18 -33.64
N LEU A 104 0.95 1.59 -33.19
CA LEU A 104 -0.30 1.50 -33.98
C LEU A 104 -0.59 2.78 -34.77
N SER A 105 0.23 3.81 -34.61
CA SER A 105 0.03 5.14 -35.21
C SER A 105 1.07 5.47 -36.29
N THR A 106 2.10 4.64 -36.45
CA THR A 106 3.12 4.74 -37.51
C THR A 106 2.57 4.25 -38.86
N ASP A 107 2.98 4.90 -39.95
CA ASP A 107 2.68 4.48 -41.33
C ASP A 107 3.95 4.67 -42.21
N PRO A 108 4.54 3.59 -42.77
CA PRO A 108 4.09 2.21 -42.68
C PRO A 108 4.27 1.60 -41.27
N PRO A 109 3.42 0.64 -40.87
CA PRO A 109 3.55 -0.05 -39.59
C PRO A 109 4.83 -0.87 -39.47
N ALA A 110 5.56 -0.70 -38.37
CA ALA A 110 6.79 -1.44 -38.10
C ALA A 110 6.57 -2.69 -37.22
N CYS A 111 5.47 -2.74 -36.46
CA CYS A 111 5.23 -3.69 -35.37
C CYS A 111 3.78 -4.23 -35.43
N CYS A 112 3.54 -5.41 -34.85
CA CYS A 112 2.21 -6.04 -34.78
C CYS A 112 1.58 -6.32 -36.15
N LEU A 113 2.41 -6.60 -37.16
CA LEU A 113 1.94 -6.89 -38.50
C LEU A 113 1.18 -8.23 -38.54
N PRO A 114 -0.06 -8.27 -39.07
CA PRO A 114 -0.83 -9.50 -39.19
C PRO A 114 -0.03 -10.60 -39.92
N GLN A 115 -0.20 -11.85 -39.48
CA GLN A 115 0.44 -13.03 -40.09
C GLN A 115 1.98 -13.05 -40.07
N THR A 116 2.62 -12.22 -39.25
CA THR A 116 4.07 -12.27 -39.03
C THR A 116 4.42 -13.08 -37.79
N THR A 117 5.68 -13.53 -37.70
CA THR A 117 6.20 -14.15 -36.47
C THR A 117 6.25 -13.17 -35.30
N GLY A 118 6.38 -11.86 -35.59
CA GLY A 118 6.36 -10.77 -34.61
C GLY A 118 5.04 -10.68 -33.86
N ALA A 119 3.92 -10.82 -34.56
CA ALA A 119 2.58 -10.77 -33.96
C ALA A 119 2.17 -12.02 -33.16
N GLN A 120 3.00 -13.07 -33.12
CA GLN A 120 2.70 -14.29 -32.38
C GLN A 120 3.16 -14.21 -30.92
N TYR A 121 2.51 -14.96 -30.02
CA TYR A 121 3.03 -15.17 -28.67
C TYR A 121 4.30 -16.03 -28.70
N PRO A 122 5.24 -15.82 -27.76
CA PRO A 122 6.37 -16.72 -27.57
C PRO A 122 5.90 -18.07 -27.03
N ALA A 123 6.71 -19.12 -27.26
CA ALA A 123 6.36 -20.49 -26.90
C ALA A 123 5.96 -20.71 -25.41
N PRO A 124 6.60 -20.06 -24.41
CA PRO A 124 6.20 -20.20 -23.02
C PRO A 124 4.76 -19.73 -22.74
N LEU A 125 4.32 -18.63 -23.37
CA LEU A 125 2.96 -18.13 -23.19
C LEU A 125 1.94 -18.97 -23.94
N LEU A 126 2.27 -19.47 -25.14
CA LEU A 126 1.41 -20.41 -25.86
C LEU A 126 1.14 -21.70 -25.05
N ALA A 127 2.14 -22.19 -24.31
CA ALA A 127 1.99 -23.33 -23.43
C ALA A 127 1.18 -23.00 -22.17
N ALA A 128 1.20 -21.74 -21.73
CA ALA A 128 0.49 -21.28 -20.55
C ALA A 128 -0.99 -20.99 -20.79
N ILE A 129 -1.39 -20.60 -22.01
CA ILE A 129 -2.78 -20.27 -22.37
C ILE A 129 -3.67 -21.52 -22.27
N ASP A 130 -4.73 -21.42 -21.48
CA ASP A 130 -5.78 -22.44 -21.41
C ASP A 130 -6.97 -22.01 -22.28
N THR A 131 -7.07 -22.56 -23.49
CA THR A 131 -8.15 -22.22 -24.43
C THR A 131 -9.56 -22.60 -23.94
N SER A 132 -9.68 -23.37 -22.87
CA SER A 132 -10.97 -23.77 -22.31
C SER A 132 -11.50 -22.80 -21.27
N SER A 133 -10.62 -22.11 -20.53
CA SER A 133 -10.99 -21.16 -19.47
C SER A 133 -10.72 -19.69 -19.83
N ASP A 134 -9.65 -19.44 -20.60
CA ASP A 134 -9.14 -18.09 -20.83
C ASP A 134 -9.85 -17.39 -21.99
N ILE A 135 -9.86 -16.07 -21.92
CA ILE A 135 -10.40 -15.22 -22.99
C ILE A 135 -9.22 -14.76 -23.85
N LEU A 136 -9.28 -15.03 -25.15
CA LEU A 136 -8.28 -14.60 -26.13
C LEU A 136 -8.86 -13.46 -26.98
N ILE A 137 -8.13 -12.35 -27.05
CA ILE A 137 -8.59 -11.13 -27.71
C ILE A 137 -7.53 -10.62 -28.65
N GLU A 138 -7.97 -10.21 -29.83
CA GLU A 138 -7.17 -9.48 -30.78
C GLU A 138 -7.71 -8.05 -30.85
N LYS A 139 -6.83 -7.06 -30.73
CA LYS A 139 -7.19 -5.63 -30.79
C LYS A 139 -6.44 -4.90 -31.89
N SER A 140 -7.14 -4.00 -32.58
CA SER A 140 -6.58 -3.06 -33.54
C SER A 140 -6.19 -1.73 -32.90
N GLU A 141 -6.74 -1.45 -31.71
CA GLU A 141 -6.54 -0.24 -30.93
C GLU A 141 -5.52 -0.42 -29.79
N TYR A 142 -5.11 0.67 -29.14
CA TYR A 142 -4.24 0.60 -27.97
C TYR A 142 -4.96 -0.02 -26.76
N SER A 143 -6.21 0.37 -26.51
CA SER A 143 -7.01 -0.11 -25.38
C SER A 143 -7.66 -1.45 -25.68
N ALA A 144 -7.49 -2.43 -24.79
CA ALA A 144 -8.16 -3.72 -24.92
C ALA A 144 -9.69 -3.61 -24.80
N LEU A 145 -10.18 -2.60 -24.09
CA LEU A 145 -11.62 -2.42 -23.82
C LEU A 145 -12.38 -1.82 -25.00
N GLN A 146 -11.68 -1.36 -26.03
CA GLN A 146 -12.28 -0.95 -27.30
C GLN A 146 -12.63 -2.16 -28.19
N SER A 147 -12.05 -3.33 -27.91
CA SER A 147 -12.43 -4.58 -28.58
C SER A 147 -13.92 -4.88 -28.37
N PRO A 148 -14.70 -5.07 -29.46
CA PRO A 148 -16.11 -5.39 -29.35
C PRO A 148 -16.36 -6.60 -28.47
N GLY A 149 -17.21 -6.44 -27.45
CA GLY A 149 -17.66 -7.54 -26.60
C GLY A 149 -16.80 -7.83 -25.35
N LEU A 150 -15.60 -7.26 -25.19
CA LEU A 150 -14.80 -7.49 -23.98
C LEU A 150 -15.49 -6.91 -22.73
N VAL A 151 -15.86 -5.63 -22.78
CA VAL A 151 -16.56 -4.95 -21.67
C VAL A 151 -17.85 -5.68 -21.32
N LEU A 152 -18.60 -6.14 -22.34
CA LEU A 152 -19.83 -6.90 -22.13
C LEU A 152 -19.53 -8.26 -21.47
N SER A 153 -18.52 -8.99 -21.94
CA SER A 153 -18.07 -10.26 -21.36
C SER A 153 -17.72 -10.09 -19.87
N LEU A 154 -16.88 -9.11 -19.55
CA LEU A 154 -16.48 -8.80 -18.16
C LEU A 154 -17.70 -8.48 -17.28
N ARG A 155 -18.65 -7.68 -17.80
CA ARG A 155 -19.89 -7.34 -17.08
C ARG A 155 -20.80 -8.55 -16.87
N THR A 156 -20.96 -9.43 -17.88
CA THR A 156 -21.75 -10.66 -17.73
C THR A 156 -21.15 -11.63 -16.72
N ARG A 157 -19.84 -11.56 -16.50
CA ARG A 157 -19.11 -12.30 -15.47
C ARG A 157 -19.03 -11.55 -14.14
N PHE A 158 -19.73 -10.42 -13.98
CA PHE A 158 -19.70 -9.60 -12.77
C PHE A 158 -18.29 -9.18 -12.33
N VAL A 159 -17.38 -8.98 -13.29
CA VAL A 159 -16.04 -8.46 -13.00
C VAL A 159 -16.12 -6.98 -12.65
N THR A 160 -15.46 -6.58 -11.56
CA THR A 160 -15.38 -5.16 -11.13
C THR A 160 -13.94 -4.69 -10.89
N GLU A 161 -12.99 -5.61 -10.83
CA GLU A 161 -11.57 -5.32 -10.58
C GLU A 161 -10.72 -5.91 -11.72
N LEU A 162 -9.87 -5.08 -12.30
CA LEU A 162 -8.96 -5.47 -13.38
C LEU A 162 -7.51 -5.38 -12.91
N TYR A 163 -6.78 -6.47 -13.09
CA TYR A 163 -5.34 -6.55 -12.87
C TYR A 163 -4.65 -6.44 -14.22
N LEU A 164 -3.82 -5.42 -14.41
CA LEU A 164 -3.18 -5.15 -15.70
C LEU A 164 -1.71 -5.57 -15.67
N CYS A 165 -1.34 -6.43 -16.62
CA CYS A 165 0.03 -6.75 -17.00
C CYS A 165 0.19 -6.37 -18.47
N GLY A 166 1.36 -5.93 -18.91
CA GLY A 166 1.55 -5.75 -20.35
C GLY A 166 2.73 -4.93 -20.78
N SER A 167 2.92 -4.94 -22.10
CA SER A 167 3.96 -4.17 -22.78
C SER A 167 3.32 -3.37 -23.92
N LEU A 168 3.33 -2.04 -23.95
CA LEU A 168 4.09 -1.12 -23.10
C LEU A 168 3.23 -0.48 -22.01
N SER A 169 3.85 -0.19 -20.86
CA SER A 169 3.22 0.52 -19.75
C SER A 169 2.65 1.88 -20.15
N ASN A 170 3.38 2.61 -21.01
CA ASN A 170 3.03 3.94 -21.48
C ASN A 170 2.09 3.95 -22.70
N ALA A 171 1.79 2.79 -23.29
CA ALA A 171 0.91 2.65 -24.44
C ALA A 171 -0.33 1.82 -24.09
N SER A 172 -0.37 0.55 -24.52
CA SER A 172 -1.54 -0.32 -24.36
C SER A 172 -2.03 -0.48 -22.93
N VAL A 173 -1.13 -0.50 -21.95
CA VAL A 173 -1.50 -0.58 -20.53
C VAL A 173 -2.20 0.71 -20.09
N HIS A 174 -1.57 1.87 -20.35
CA HIS A 174 -2.15 3.18 -20.04
C HIS A 174 -3.51 3.39 -20.71
N ALA A 175 -3.62 3.11 -22.01
CA ALA A 175 -4.87 3.21 -22.77
C ALA A 175 -5.98 2.31 -22.21
N THR A 176 -5.62 1.07 -21.85
CA THR A 176 -6.57 0.12 -21.25
C THR A 176 -7.01 0.57 -19.85
N ALA A 177 -6.08 1.11 -19.05
CA ALA A 177 -6.38 1.65 -17.74
C ALA A 177 -7.33 2.86 -17.84
N LEU A 178 -7.09 3.75 -18.79
CA LEU A 178 -7.92 4.92 -19.02
C LEU A 178 -9.37 4.53 -19.34
N ASP A 179 -9.58 3.61 -20.28
CA ASP A 179 -10.93 3.12 -20.62
C ASP A 179 -11.55 2.27 -19.50
N ALA A 180 -10.75 1.57 -18.70
CA ALA A 180 -11.24 0.78 -17.58
C ALA A 180 -11.94 1.67 -16.53
N VAL A 181 -11.33 2.81 -16.17
CA VAL A 181 -11.96 3.78 -15.27
C VAL A 181 -13.24 4.35 -15.87
N ARG A 182 -13.24 4.69 -17.16
CA ARG A 182 -14.43 5.19 -17.87
C ARG A 182 -15.59 4.20 -17.81
N HIS A 183 -15.29 2.91 -17.82
CA HIS A 183 -16.29 1.85 -17.69
C HIS A 183 -16.64 1.46 -16.25
N GLY A 184 -16.01 2.09 -15.26
CA GLY A 184 -16.28 1.93 -13.83
C GLY A 184 -15.56 0.74 -13.17
N PHE A 185 -14.49 0.23 -13.79
CA PHE A 185 -13.66 -0.81 -13.18
C PHE A 185 -12.65 -0.20 -12.22
N SER A 186 -12.38 -0.90 -11.12
CA SER A 186 -11.19 -0.64 -10.30
C SER A 186 -9.97 -1.28 -10.95
N ILE A 187 -8.82 -0.62 -10.85
CA ILE A 187 -7.61 -1.02 -11.58
C ILE A 187 -6.50 -1.27 -10.59
N THR A 188 -5.86 -2.41 -10.74
CA THR A 188 -4.61 -2.76 -10.06
C THR A 188 -3.55 -3.07 -11.12
N LEU A 189 -2.41 -2.40 -11.05
CA LEU A 189 -1.27 -2.61 -11.93
C LEU A 189 -0.38 -3.68 -11.30
N VAL A 190 -0.04 -4.72 -12.06
CA VAL A 190 0.94 -5.72 -11.62
C VAL A 190 2.32 -5.21 -12.01
N GLU A 191 2.95 -4.49 -11.09
CA GLU A 191 4.08 -3.58 -11.36
C GLU A 191 5.29 -4.29 -12.00
N ASP A 192 5.62 -5.47 -11.49
CA ASP A 192 6.71 -6.32 -11.97
C ASP A 192 6.37 -7.07 -13.27
N CYS A 193 5.15 -6.90 -13.80
CA CYS A 193 4.70 -7.44 -15.08
C CYS A 193 4.42 -6.35 -16.13
N LEU A 194 5.05 -5.17 -15.99
CA LEU A 194 4.93 -4.07 -16.95
C LEU A 194 6.22 -3.89 -17.78
N GLY A 195 6.08 -4.01 -19.10
CA GLY A 195 7.17 -3.78 -20.05
C GLY A 195 7.33 -2.29 -20.38
N TYR A 196 8.58 -1.81 -20.41
CA TYR A 196 8.89 -0.45 -20.85
C TYR A 196 10.25 -0.35 -21.53
N ARG A 197 10.39 0.63 -22.43
CA ARG A 197 11.64 0.90 -23.17
C ARG A 197 12.37 2.15 -22.67
N SER A 198 11.63 3.09 -22.11
CA SER A 198 12.17 4.27 -21.42
C SER A 198 11.61 4.30 -20.01
N PHE A 199 12.51 4.38 -19.02
CA PHE A 199 12.12 4.45 -17.62
C PHE A 199 11.35 5.76 -17.32
N SER A 200 11.76 6.89 -17.90
CA SER A 200 11.07 8.17 -17.70
C SER A 200 9.64 8.16 -18.24
N ARG A 201 9.39 7.50 -19.39
CA ARG A 201 8.03 7.30 -19.91
C ARG A 201 7.22 6.31 -19.10
N HIS A 202 7.86 5.25 -18.61
CA HIS A 202 7.24 4.30 -17.70
C HIS A 202 6.76 4.97 -16.42
N GLU A 203 7.62 5.73 -15.78
CA GLU A 203 7.34 6.49 -14.56
C GLU A 203 6.19 7.47 -14.77
N GLU A 204 6.21 8.28 -15.82
CA GLU A 204 5.12 9.22 -16.10
C GLU A 204 3.80 8.50 -16.38
N ALA A 205 3.81 7.37 -17.08
CA ALA A 205 2.61 6.56 -17.30
C ALA A 205 2.05 5.97 -16.00
N MET A 206 2.92 5.44 -15.13
CA MET A 206 2.55 4.92 -13.81
C MET A 206 1.96 6.01 -12.93
N ARG A 207 2.62 7.18 -12.88
CA ARG A 207 2.16 8.36 -12.14
C ARG A 207 0.79 8.81 -12.62
N ARG A 208 0.55 8.90 -13.94
CA ARG A 208 -0.79 9.25 -14.47
C ARG A 208 -1.83 8.22 -14.10
N MET A 209 -1.51 6.92 -14.20
CA MET A 209 -2.46 5.87 -13.82
C MET A 209 -2.79 5.92 -12.31
N ALA A 210 -1.83 6.24 -11.47
CA ALA A 210 -2.05 6.39 -10.03
C ALA A 210 -2.82 7.67 -9.67
N ASP A 211 -2.27 8.83 -10.03
CA ASP A 211 -2.76 10.14 -9.60
C ASP A 211 -4.08 10.52 -10.28
N ILE A 212 -4.23 10.21 -11.57
CA ILE A 212 -5.39 10.63 -12.38
C ILE A 212 -6.45 9.53 -12.40
N LEU A 213 -6.03 8.28 -12.63
CA LEU A 213 -6.96 7.15 -12.80
C LEU A 213 -7.27 6.42 -11.47
N GLY A 214 -6.52 6.71 -10.39
CA GLY A 214 -6.71 6.04 -9.10
C GLY A 214 -6.34 4.55 -9.12
N ALA A 215 -5.46 4.14 -10.04
CA ALA A 215 -4.98 2.77 -10.11
C ALA A 215 -4.10 2.45 -8.89
N SER A 216 -4.24 1.23 -8.36
CA SER A 216 -3.38 0.73 -7.27
C SER A 216 -2.22 -0.09 -7.84
N GLY A 217 -1.09 -0.15 -7.16
CA GLY A 217 0.01 -1.06 -7.47
C GLY A 217 -0.03 -2.36 -6.67
N ILE A 218 0.38 -3.46 -7.28
CA ILE A 218 0.66 -4.74 -6.61
C ILE A 218 1.83 -5.44 -7.31
N THR A 219 2.68 -6.14 -6.56
CA THR A 219 3.68 -7.04 -7.15
C THR A 219 3.09 -8.43 -7.39
N THR A 220 3.70 -9.23 -8.26
CA THR A 220 3.21 -10.59 -8.53
C THR A 220 3.25 -11.46 -7.27
N ASP A 221 4.32 -11.36 -6.48
CA ASP A 221 4.45 -12.11 -5.22
C ASP A 221 3.34 -11.73 -4.21
N GLU A 222 2.96 -10.45 -4.14
CA GLU A 222 1.83 -9.98 -3.33
C GLU A 222 0.50 -10.51 -3.83
N LEU A 223 0.28 -10.46 -5.14
CA LEU A 223 -0.94 -10.94 -5.77
C LEU A 223 -1.12 -12.45 -5.54
N LEU A 224 -0.10 -13.26 -5.83
CA LEU A 224 -0.12 -14.71 -5.59
C LEU A 224 -0.46 -15.04 -4.14
N THR A 225 0.09 -14.26 -3.20
CA THR A 225 -0.19 -14.41 -1.78
C THR A 225 -1.62 -14.07 -1.40
N GLU A 226 -2.20 -13.05 -2.02
CA GLU A 226 -3.61 -12.70 -1.83
C GLU A 226 -4.51 -13.81 -2.38
N LEU A 227 -4.20 -14.32 -3.58
CA LEU A 227 -4.94 -15.41 -4.21
C LEU A 227 -4.92 -16.70 -3.39
N ASP A 228 -3.75 -17.10 -2.87
CA ASP A 228 -3.61 -18.30 -2.02
C ASP A 228 -4.46 -18.20 -0.73
N ARG A 229 -4.57 -16.98 -0.17
CA ARG A 229 -5.37 -16.73 1.04
C ARG A 229 -6.86 -16.81 0.74
N GLU A 230 -7.29 -16.19 -0.36
CA GLU A 230 -8.68 -16.26 -0.83
C GLU A 230 -9.11 -17.71 -1.06
N GLU A 231 -8.27 -18.52 -1.72
CA GLU A 231 -8.51 -19.96 -1.89
C GLU A 231 -8.63 -20.70 -0.55
N THR A 232 -7.75 -20.40 0.41
CA THR A 232 -7.77 -21.03 1.75
C THR A 232 -9.04 -20.68 2.52
N ASP A 233 -9.48 -19.43 2.46
CA ASP A 233 -10.66 -18.93 3.15
C ASP A 233 -11.96 -19.49 2.53
N GLU A 234 -12.02 -19.62 1.19
CA GLU A 234 -13.14 -20.27 0.50
C GLU A 234 -13.25 -21.77 0.85
N ILE A 235 -12.14 -22.49 0.89
CA ILE A 235 -12.11 -23.89 1.31
C ILE A 235 -12.59 -24.02 2.77
N ALA A 236 -12.11 -23.15 3.66
CA ALA A 236 -12.50 -23.14 5.07
C ALA A 236 -14.00 -22.79 5.26
N ALA A 237 -14.58 -21.97 4.39
CA ALA A 237 -16.01 -21.66 4.37
C ALA A 237 -16.87 -22.81 3.80
N SER A 238 -16.31 -23.63 2.90
CA SER A 238 -17.02 -24.74 2.25
C SER A 238 -17.08 -26.04 3.07
N GLU A 239 -16.25 -26.20 4.11
CA GLU A 239 -16.33 -27.36 5.02
C GLU A 239 -17.51 -27.22 6.00
N PRO A 240 -18.49 -28.16 6.01
CA PRO A 240 -19.57 -28.12 6.98
C PRO A 240 -19.02 -28.37 8.38
N ARG A 241 -19.11 -27.35 9.26
CA ARG A 241 -18.84 -27.51 10.69
C ARG A 241 -19.70 -28.65 11.24
N PRO A 242 -19.15 -29.67 11.91
CA PRO A 242 -19.97 -30.69 12.55
C PRO A 242 -20.84 -29.99 13.62
N ALA A 243 -22.16 -30.13 13.46
CA ALA A 243 -23.14 -29.57 14.38
C ALA A 243 -22.83 -30.04 15.81
N ARG A 244 -22.48 -29.11 16.70
CA ARG A 244 -22.54 -29.37 18.14
C ARG A 244 -24.01 -29.60 18.48
N THR A 245 -24.37 -30.86 18.69
CA THR A 245 -25.64 -31.25 19.30
C THR A 245 -25.71 -30.66 20.70
N VAL A 246 -26.48 -29.58 20.85
CA VAL A 246 -26.95 -29.10 22.15
C VAL A 246 -28.08 -30.04 22.56
N PRO A 247 -28.04 -30.70 23.74
CA PRO A 247 -29.18 -31.48 24.19
C PRO A 247 -30.33 -30.53 24.56
N PRO A 248 -31.59 -30.89 24.24
CA PRO A 248 -32.73 -30.00 24.43
C PRO A 248 -33.08 -29.85 25.91
N SER A 249 -33.54 -28.65 26.26
CA SER A 249 -34.22 -28.32 27.51
C SER A 249 -35.43 -29.25 27.73
N GLY A 250 -35.41 -30.00 28.83
CA GLY A 250 -36.56 -30.75 29.31
C GLY A 250 -37.36 -29.95 30.34
N ILE A 251 -38.65 -29.74 30.05
CA ILE A 251 -39.71 -29.60 31.05
C ILE A 251 -40.67 -30.75 30.77
N GLU A 252 -40.71 -31.73 31.66
CA GLU A 252 -41.85 -32.60 31.97
C GLU A 252 -41.42 -33.47 33.17
N VAL A 253 -41.85 -33.11 34.38
CA VAL A 253 -42.97 -33.73 35.13
C VAL A 253 -42.66 -35.15 35.59
N ASP A 254 -42.29 -35.21 36.87
CA ASP A 254 -42.73 -36.12 37.93
C ASP A 254 -42.85 -37.65 37.75
N LEU A 255 -42.35 -38.30 38.80
CA LEU A 255 -42.79 -39.55 39.43
C LEU A 255 -42.24 -40.90 38.92
N GLU A 256 -41.43 -41.45 39.84
CA GLU A 256 -41.58 -42.76 40.47
C GLU A 256 -40.71 -43.94 40.05
N GLU A 257 -40.08 -44.45 41.11
CA GLU A 257 -39.76 -45.85 41.44
C GLU A 257 -38.41 -46.49 41.07
N LEU A 258 -37.68 -46.73 42.18
CA LEU A 258 -36.99 -47.97 42.59
C LEU A 258 -35.65 -48.30 41.91
N ASP A 259 -34.61 -48.78 42.59
CA ASP A 259 -34.14 -48.82 43.98
C ASP A 259 -32.71 -49.41 43.88
N VAL A 260 -32.00 -49.46 45.01
CA VAL A 260 -30.80 -50.27 45.31
C VAL A 260 -29.45 -49.56 45.11
N LYS A 261 -28.98 -48.73 46.07
CA LYS A 261 -28.18 -49.04 47.29
C LYS A 261 -26.87 -49.80 47.02
N ARG A 262 -25.67 -49.37 47.47
CA ARG A 262 -25.28 -48.94 48.82
C ARG A 262 -23.84 -48.35 48.83
N SER A 263 -23.65 -47.16 49.43
CA SER A 263 -22.83 -46.80 50.63
C SER A 263 -21.31 -47.02 50.55
N SER A 264 -20.39 -46.13 50.97
CA SER A 264 -20.34 -45.20 52.13
C SER A 264 -19.18 -44.18 51.91
N ILE A 265 -19.34 -42.85 52.11
CA ILE A 265 -19.10 -42.04 53.34
C ILE A 265 -17.69 -42.31 53.94
N ASP A 266 -16.76 -41.34 54.06
CA ASP A 266 -16.75 -40.17 54.98
C ASP A 266 -15.60 -39.19 54.57
N THR A 267 -15.85 -37.90 54.28
CA THR A 267 -15.62 -36.67 55.12
C THR A 267 -14.15 -36.41 55.55
N THR A 268 -13.59 -35.19 55.65
CA THR A 268 -14.04 -33.80 55.85
C THR A 268 -12.94 -32.83 55.38
N ARG A 269 -13.28 -31.66 54.81
CA ARG A 269 -13.02 -30.29 55.34
C ARG A 269 -13.20 -29.18 54.28
N HIS A 270 -13.86 -28.11 54.74
CA HIS A 270 -14.53 -27.03 54.02
C HIS A 270 -13.64 -25.94 53.38
N SER A 271 -14.20 -25.30 52.34
CA SER A 271 -13.97 -23.89 51.97
C SER A 271 -15.33 -23.16 51.92
N PRO A 272 -15.47 -21.90 52.39
CA PRO A 272 -16.74 -21.19 52.32
C PRO A 272 -16.91 -20.38 51.02
N ARG A 273 -18.05 -20.67 50.37
CA ARG A 273 -18.96 -19.82 49.58
C ARG A 273 -18.46 -18.49 48.97
N ARG A 274 -18.43 -18.48 47.64
CA ARG A 274 -18.63 -17.29 46.78
C ARG A 274 -20.10 -16.80 46.90
N ARG A 275 -20.28 -15.51 47.15
CA ARG A 275 -21.55 -14.80 46.91
C ARG A 275 -21.83 -14.71 45.41
N ARG A 276 -23.11 -14.72 45.03
CA ARG A 276 -23.59 -14.69 43.65
C ARG A 276 -23.47 -13.28 43.05
N LEU A 277 -23.21 -13.29 41.75
CA LEU A 277 -22.95 -12.17 40.85
C LEU A 277 -24.13 -11.19 40.72
N ASP A 278 -25.31 -11.55 41.24
CA ASP A 278 -26.55 -10.79 41.08
C ASP A 278 -26.67 -9.61 42.06
N GLU A 279 -25.85 -9.56 43.13
CA GLU A 279 -25.76 -8.41 44.05
C GLU A 279 -24.79 -7.32 43.58
N ILE A 280 -23.89 -7.61 42.63
CA ILE A 280 -22.90 -6.63 42.12
C ILE A 280 -23.50 -5.74 41.02
N LEU A 281 -24.54 -6.21 40.34
CA LEU A 281 -25.18 -5.50 39.22
C LEU A 281 -26.22 -4.45 39.65
N ALA A 282 -26.40 -4.22 40.95
CA ALA A 282 -27.38 -3.28 41.49
C ALA A 282 -26.80 -1.97 42.06
N GLU A 283 -25.47 -1.77 42.02
CA GLU A 283 -24.80 -0.61 42.67
C GLU A 283 -23.98 0.29 41.74
N MET A 284 -24.19 0.28 40.42
CA MET A 284 -23.47 1.22 39.53
C MET A 284 -24.43 1.89 38.55
N SER A 285 -25.04 2.98 39.00
CA SER A 285 -25.60 4.03 38.14
C SER A 285 -24.56 5.14 37.97
N ASP A 286 -24.40 5.57 36.72
CA ASP A 286 -23.94 6.87 36.23
C ASP A 286 -22.70 7.51 36.90
N ASP A 287 -21.57 7.50 36.19
CA ASP A 287 -20.81 8.72 35.85
C ASP A 287 -19.59 8.39 34.95
N GLU A 288 -19.28 9.34 34.07
CA GLU A 288 -18.29 9.27 32.98
C GLU A 288 -16.81 9.36 33.41
N ASP A 289 -15.97 8.86 32.50
CA ASP A 289 -14.54 9.12 32.28
C ASP A 289 -13.52 8.75 33.39
N GLY A 290 -12.90 7.57 33.22
CA GLY A 290 -11.81 7.11 34.11
C GLY A 290 -11.24 5.71 33.85
N SER A 291 -11.63 4.98 32.79
CA SER A 291 -11.37 3.53 32.68
C SER A 291 -10.56 3.08 31.46
N LEU A 292 -9.38 3.69 31.22
CA LEU A 292 -8.35 3.08 30.34
C LEU A 292 -7.03 2.80 31.07
N LYS A 293 -6.63 3.66 32.01
CA LYS A 293 -5.38 3.48 32.77
C LYS A 293 -5.44 2.29 33.72
N GLU A 294 -6.59 2.05 34.35
CA GLU A 294 -6.76 0.97 35.33
C GLU A 294 -6.74 -0.41 34.66
N LEU A 295 -7.29 -0.55 33.45
CA LEU A 295 -7.23 -1.79 32.65
C LEU A 295 -5.80 -2.10 32.16
N VAL A 296 -5.01 -1.08 31.81
CA VAL A 296 -3.60 -1.24 31.42
C VAL A 296 -2.73 -1.63 32.62
N GLU A 297 -2.96 -1.03 33.79
CA GLU A 297 -2.26 -1.42 35.03
C GLU A 297 -2.62 -2.83 35.49
N LEU A 298 -3.90 -3.22 35.42
CA LEU A 298 -4.36 -4.58 35.73
C LEU A 298 -3.76 -5.64 34.78
N THR A 299 -3.50 -5.26 33.53
CA THR A 299 -2.84 -6.15 32.55
C THR A 299 -1.33 -6.27 32.84
N ARG A 300 -0.66 -5.17 33.22
CA ARG A 300 0.75 -5.17 33.69
C ARG A 300 0.94 -6.00 34.97
N GLU A 301 0.02 -5.93 35.92
CA GLU A 301 0.09 -6.72 37.16
C GLU A 301 -0.10 -8.22 36.92
N ARG A 302 -1.00 -8.58 35.99
CA ARG A 302 -1.22 -9.99 35.59
C ARG A 302 -0.03 -10.59 34.82
N ALA A 303 0.70 -9.79 34.05
CA ALA A 303 1.94 -10.22 33.39
C ALA A 303 3.09 -10.42 34.40
N ARG A 304 3.26 -9.49 35.35
CA ARG A 304 4.28 -9.58 36.42
C ARG A 304 4.09 -10.78 37.34
N THR A 305 2.84 -11.13 37.66
CA THR A 305 2.53 -12.30 38.50
C THR A 305 2.79 -13.63 37.79
N ARG A 306 2.63 -13.68 36.46
CA ARG A 306 2.92 -14.88 35.66
C ARG A 306 4.44 -15.11 35.50
N TYR A 307 5.22 -14.04 35.29
CA TYR A 307 6.70 -14.10 35.21
C TYR A 307 7.36 -14.48 36.54
N ASN A 308 6.83 -14.01 37.67
CA ASN A 308 7.36 -14.36 39.00
C ASN A 308 7.03 -15.81 39.43
N GLN A 309 5.99 -16.43 38.89
CA GLN A 309 5.68 -17.85 39.13
C GLN A 309 6.65 -18.79 38.39
N GLU A 310 7.10 -18.44 37.19
CA GLU A 310 8.02 -19.27 36.40
C GLU A 310 9.47 -19.23 36.92
N LYS A 311 9.88 -18.11 37.54
CA LYS A 311 11.19 -17.98 38.17
C LYS A 311 11.34 -18.80 39.47
N HIS A 312 10.23 -19.15 40.13
CA HIS A 312 10.22 -19.95 41.35
C HIS A 312 10.22 -21.47 41.11
N MET A 313 9.98 -21.95 39.89
CA MET A 313 10.03 -23.40 39.56
C MET A 313 11.41 -23.90 39.11
N HIS A 314 12.39 -23.03 38.85
CA HIS A 314 13.73 -23.41 38.39
C HIS A 314 14.86 -23.23 39.41
N ALA A 315 14.54 -23.02 40.69
CA ALA A 315 15.51 -22.91 41.78
C ALA A 315 15.35 -24.00 42.85
N SER A 316 15.31 -25.27 42.44
CA SER A 316 15.59 -26.38 43.36
C SER A 316 15.95 -27.65 42.59
N GLU A 317 17.24 -27.87 42.32
CA GLU A 317 17.90 -29.19 42.43
C GLU A 317 19.39 -29.06 42.06
N SER A 318 20.24 -29.06 43.08
CA SER A 318 21.67 -29.34 42.94
C SER A 318 22.06 -30.35 44.00
N GLY A 319 22.61 -31.50 43.60
CA GLY A 319 22.97 -32.54 44.58
C GLY A 319 23.43 -33.90 44.05
N LYS A 320 24.64 -33.95 43.48
CA LYS A 320 25.65 -35.04 43.58
C LYS A 320 25.27 -36.50 43.22
N SER A 321 25.97 -37.05 42.23
CA SER A 321 27.09 -38.02 42.39
C SER A 321 27.15 -39.08 41.27
N ALA A 322 28.38 -39.47 40.96
CA ALA A 322 28.85 -40.32 39.87
C ALA A 322 28.33 -41.77 39.86
N VAL A 323 28.42 -42.46 38.71
CA VAL A 323 29.29 -43.64 38.49
C VAL A 323 29.23 -44.12 37.03
N ARG A 324 30.41 -44.57 36.55
CA ARG A 324 30.75 -45.21 35.26
C ARG A 324 29.88 -46.40 34.83
N THR A 325 29.87 -46.70 33.53
CA THR A 325 30.45 -47.92 32.86
C THR A 325 29.70 -48.19 31.53
N LYS A 326 30.27 -47.86 30.37
CA LYS A 326 30.97 -48.73 29.39
C LYS A 326 30.12 -49.84 28.71
N VAL A 327 30.13 -49.79 27.37
CA VAL A 327 30.30 -50.93 26.42
C VAL A 327 29.02 -51.76 26.16
N ARG A 328 28.61 -52.17 24.95
CA ARG A 328 29.32 -52.61 23.73
C ARG A 328 28.36 -52.61 22.52
N ARG A 329 28.91 -52.37 21.33
CA ARG A 329 28.38 -52.78 20.02
C ARG A 329 28.07 -54.28 19.95
N ARG A 330 27.10 -54.65 19.10
CA ARG A 330 27.23 -55.82 18.21
C ARG A 330 26.58 -55.54 16.85
N HIS A 331 27.11 -56.27 15.88
CA HIS A 331 27.14 -56.12 14.43
C HIS A 331 26.70 -57.48 13.86
N ASP A 332 26.02 -57.51 12.70
CA ASP A 332 25.99 -58.57 11.66
C ASP A 332 25.01 -58.08 10.56
N GLN A 333 25.36 -57.83 9.29
CA GLN A 333 25.73 -58.72 8.16
C GLN A 333 24.68 -59.81 7.87
N LYS A 334 24.22 -60.15 6.65
CA LYS A 334 24.42 -59.72 5.24
C LYS A 334 23.39 -60.50 4.36
N ASP A 335 23.05 -59.94 3.19
CA ASP A 335 22.68 -60.56 1.89
C ASP A 335 21.40 -61.43 1.68
N GLY A 336 20.68 -61.15 0.56
CA GLY A 336 19.73 -62.07 -0.10
C GLY A 336 18.69 -61.40 -1.03
N GLU A 337 18.75 -61.67 -2.33
CA GLU A 337 17.97 -61.06 -3.42
C GLU A 337 16.51 -61.59 -3.61
N SER A 338 15.69 -60.72 -4.23
CA SER A 338 14.63 -60.97 -5.24
C SER A 338 13.15 -61.22 -4.87
N ALA A 339 12.30 -60.54 -5.67
CA ALA A 339 10.90 -60.81 -6.07
C ALA A 339 9.79 -59.85 -5.55
N ALA A 340 8.87 -59.52 -6.46
CA ALA A 340 8.03 -58.31 -6.49
C ALA A 340 6.64 -58.41 -5.82
N GLN A 341 6.05 -57.20 -5.61
CA GLN A 341 4.62 -56.81 -5.52
C GLN A 341 3.86 -56.97 -4.18
N PRO A 342 2.76 -56.20 -3.94
CA PRO A 342 2.70 -54.75 -3.78
C PRO A 342 1.98 -54.36 -2.45
N THR A 343 2.54 -53.45 -1.66
CA THR A 343 1.93 -53.09 -0.36
C THR A 343 1.05 -51.84 -0.45
N ASP A 344 -0.23 -52.09 -0.15
CA ASP A 344 -1.30 -51.18 0.25
C ASP A 344 -0.81 -49.92 0.99
N SER A 345 -0.87 -48.77 0.30
CA SER A 345 -0.50 -47.48 0.86
C SER A 345 -1.61 -46.98 1.79
N ARG A 346 -1.44 -47.22 3.09
CA ARG A 346 -2.16 -46.46 4.12
C ARG A 346 -1.85 -44.97 3.96
N ARG A 347 -2.85 -44.22 3.49
CA ARG A 347 -2.91 -42.76 3.53
C ARG A 347 -2.56 -42.27 4.94
N VAL A 348 -1.35 -41.73 5.08
CA VAL A 348 -1.01 -40.85 6.21
C VAL A 348 -1.82 -39.58 6.02
N ARG A 349 -2.75 -39.31 6.94
CA ARG A 349 -3.46 -38.03 7.04
C ARG A 349 -2.40 -36.92 7.20
N LYS A 350 -2.25 -36.06 6.19
CA LYS A 350 -1.50 -34.80 6.30
C LYS A 350 -2.15 -33.98 7.42
N THR A 351 -1.41 -33.75 8.51
CA THR A 351 -1.74 -32.77 9.53
C THR A 351 -1.71 -31.37 8.92
N LYS A 352 -2.70 -30.53 9.26
CA LYS A 352 -2.80 -29.12 8.84
C LYS A 352 -1.46 -28.40 9.09
N PRO A 353 -1.00 -27.51 8.20
CA PRO A 353 0.23 -26.76 8.41
C PRO A 353 0.08 -25.91 9.68
N THR A 354 0.91 -26.18 10.67
CA THR A 354 1.02 -25.35 11.88
C THR A 354 1.50 -23.97 11.46
N MET A 355 0.73 -22.92 11.76
CA MET A 355 1.19 -21.54 11.57
C MET A 355 2.51 -21.35 12.32
N ASN A 356 3.59 -21.06 11.59
CA ASN A 356 4.94 -20.93 12.16
C ASN A 356 5.09 -19.56 12.84
N ILE A 357 4.47 -19.42 14.01
CA ILE A 357 4.50 -18.21 14.84
C ILE A 357 5.78 -18.22 15.66
N CYS A 358 6.63 -17.21 15.48
CA CYS A 358 7.87 -17.04 16.21
C CYS A 358 7.71 -16.07 17.39
N ARG A 359 8.35 -16.39 18.51
CA ARG A 359 8.31 -15.67 19.79
C ARG A 359 9.74 -15.39 20.29
N PRO A 360 9.91 -14.62 21.38
CA PRO A 360 11.23 -14.42 21.97
C PRO A 360 11.90 -15.75 22.32
N GLY A 361 13.14 -15.95 21.83
CA GLY A 361 13.92 -17.17 22.01
C GLY A 361 13.85 -18.17 20.84
N ASP A 362 12.90 -18.00 19.91
CA ASP A 362 12.83 -18.84 18.71
C ASP A 362 13.88 -18.42 17.67
N VAL A 363 14.22 -19.35 16.76
CA VAL A 363 15.08 -19.07 15.61
C VAL A 363 14.26 -18.37 14.53
N ILE A 364 14.58 -17.10 14.26
CA ILE A 364 13.89 -16.27 13.28
C ILE A 364 14.80 -16.02 12.07
N GLY A 365 14.25 -16.22 10.86
CA GLY A 365 14.97 -16.07 9.59
C GLY A 365 16.17 -17.02 9.51
N GLU A 366 17.35 -16.45 9.24
CA GLU A 366 18.63 -17.18 9.22
C GLU A 366 19.24 -17.41 10.62
N GLY A 367 18.48 -17.09 11.69
CA GLY A 367 18.92 -17.21 13.09
C GLY A 367 19.70 -16.01 13.62
N ASP A 368 19.86 -14.96 12.82
CA ASP A 368 20.45 -13.67 13.21
C ASP A 368 19.39 -12.60 13.55
N SER A 369 18.11 -12.94 13.44
CA SER A 369 16.99 -12.06 13.82
C SER A 369 16.38 -12.49 15.16
N LYS A 370 15.82 -11.53 15.91
CA LYS A 370 15.18 -11.79 17.21
C LYS A 370 14.07 -10.78 17.53
N ILE A 371 13.15 -11.18 18.38
CA ILE A 371 12.08 -10.32 18.92
C ILE A 371 12.23 -10.20 20.44
N VAL A 372 12.11 -8.97 20.94
CA VAL A 372 12.15 -8.62 22.36
C VAL A 372 10.83 -7.94 22.74
N TYR A 373 10.22 -8.35 23.84
CA TYR A 373 8.99 -7.77 24.37
C TYR A 373 9.28 -6.94 25.62
N ASP A 374 8.30 -6.12 26.02
CA ASP A 374 8.30 -5.33 27.26
C ASP A 374 9.52 -4.40 27.38
N LEU A 375 9.76 -3.61 26.31
CA LEU A 375 10.78 -2.56 26.33
C LEU A 375 10.44 -1.52 27.41
N ASP A 376 11.46 -1.08 28.15
CA ASP A 376 11.35 -0.04 29.18
C ASP A 376 11.26 1.36 28.54
N LEU A 377 10.17 1.61 27.80
CA LEU A 377 9.94 2.87 27.10
C LEU A 377 9.30 3.92 28.02
N PRO A 378 9.41 5.23 27.69
CA PRO A 378 8.74 6.27 28.45
C PRO A 378 7.23 6.06 28.53
N GLU A 379 6.64 6.36 29.68
CA GLU A 379 5.18 6.26 29.86
C GLU A 379 4.44 7.13 28.83
N GLY A 380 3.42 6.56 28.18
CA GLY A 380 2.67 7.22 27.12
C GLY A 380 3.50 7.48 25.85
N ALA A 381 4.49 6.63 25.56
CA ALA A 381 5.34 6.78 24.37
C ALA A 381 4.53 6.81 23.07
N PHE A 382 3.46 6.00 22.96
CA PHE A 382 2.61 5.98 21.79
C PHE A 382 1.97 7.34 21.52
N GLU A 383 1.27 7.91 22.50
CA GLU A 383 0.57 9.19 22.37
C GLU A 383 1.56 10.33 22.13
N LYS A 384 2.66 10.36 22.88
CA LYS A 384 3.68 11.41 22.71
C LYS A 384 4.31 11.39 21.33
N ILE A 385 4.65 10.21 20.80
CA ILE A 385 5.23 10.08 19.46
C ILE A 385 4.17 10.45 18.40
N ARG A 386 2.92 10.02 18.58
CA ARG A 386 1.81 10.41 17.70
C ARG A 386 1.67 11.93 17.61
N ASP A 387 1.83 12.63 18.73
CA ASP A 387 1.57 14.06 18.80
C ASP A 387 2.82 14.92 18.45
N GLU A 388 4.05 14.43 18.70
CA GLU A 388 5.29 15.18 18.42
C GLU A 388 5.87 14.98 17.01
N VAL A 389 5.51 13.90 16.32
CA VAL A 389 6.02 13.58 14.98
C VAL A 389 5.23 14.35 13.92
N ALA A 390 5.94 15.04 13.03
CA ALA A 390 5.36 15.68 11.86
C ALA A 390 5.05 14.64 10.77
N TRP A 391 3.83 14.08 10.82
CA TRP A 391 3.37 13.07 9.86
C TRP A 391 3.23 13.62 8.45
N GLN A 392 3.71 12.87 7.47
CA GLN A 392 3.66 13.20 6.06
C GLN A 392 3.09 12.03 5.26
N LYS A 393 2.57 12.35 4.08
CA LYS A 393 2.24 11.36 3.06
C LYS A 393 3.49 11.05 2.26
N MET A 394 3.63 9.81 1.82
CA MET A 394 4.69 9.40 0.90
C MET A 394 4.06 8.77 -0.34
N TYR A 395 4.72 8.93 -1.47
CA TYR A 395 4.27 8.41 -2.75
C TYR A 395 5.34 7.47 -3.32
N HIS A 396 4.87 6.46 -4.04
CA HIS A 396 5.67 5.56 -4.87
C HIS A 396 5.11 5.64 -6.29
N MET A 397 5.81 5.04 -7.25
CA MET A 397 5.46 5.11 -8.68
C MET A 397 3.98 4.77 -8.99
N SER A 398 3.31 3.97 -8.15
CA SER A 398 1.91 3.56 -8.28
C SER A 398 0.93 4.26 -7.33
N GLY A 399 1.35 5.33 -6.64
CA GLY A 399 0.46 6.25 -5.92
C GLY A 399 0.84 6.53 -4.47
N GLN A 400 -0.13 6.96 -3.67
CA GLN A 400 0.10 7.26 -2.25
C GLN A 400 0.29 5.97 -1.44
N VAL A 401 1.30 5.89 -0.59
CA VAL A 401 1.38 4.79 0.38
C VAL A 401 0.26 4.93 1.42
N PRO A 402 -0.35 3.82 1.89
CA PRO A 402 -1.54 3.88 2.73
C PRO A 402 -1.26 4.44 4.13
N ARG A 403 -0.03 4.34 4.63
CA ARG A 403 0.38 4.76 5.98
C ARG A 403 0.98 6.16 5.97
N LEU A 404 0.89 6.87 7.10
CA LEU A 404 1.63 8.13 7.26
C LEU A 404 3.08 7.84 7.67
N VAL A 405 4.01 8.67 7.23
CA VAL A 405 5.44 8.47 7.49
C VAL A 405 6.10 9.74 7.99
N ALA A 406 7.25 9.58 8.64
CA ALA A 406 8.19 10.66 8.92
C ALA A 406 9.61 10.09 8.96
N VAL A 407 10.60 10.89 8.59
CA VAL A 407 12.02 10.52 8.70
C VAL A 407 12.68 11.43 9.72
N GLN A 408 13.36 10.83 10.69
CA GLN A 408 14.16 11.58 11.65
C GLN A 408 15.58 11.04 11.73
N GLY A 409 16.53 11.90 12.09
CA GLY A 409 17.93 11.50 12.22
C GLY A 409 18.77 12.46 13.03
N LYS A 410 20.03 12.06 13.22
CA LYS A 410 21.04 12.85 13.92
C LYS A 410 21.73 13.78 12.93
N HIS A 411 21.59 15.09 13.14
CA HIS A 411 22.38 16.09 12.43
C HIS A 411 23.81 16.08 12.95
N SER A 412 24.77 16.09 12.03
CA SER A 412 26.18 16.28 12.35
C SER A 412 26.45 17.75 12.69
N PRO A 413 27.50 18.05 13.48
CA PRO A 413 27.85 19.44 13.83
C PRO A 413 28.20 20.32 12.63
N ASP A 414 28.59 19.72 11.51
CA ASP A 414 28.90 20.39 10.25
C ASP A 414 27.67 20.65 9.35
N GLY A 415 26.46 20.31 9.82
CA GLY A 415 25.21 20.45 9.08
C GLY A 415 24.85 19.25 8.20
N SER A 416 25.73 18.25 8.08
CA SER A 416 25.45 17.05 7.31
C SER A 416 24.40 16.15 7.98
N ILE A 417 23.66 15.42 7.15
CA ILE A 417 22.60 14.52 7.58
C ILE A 417 22.80 13.11 6.99
N PRO A 418 22.42 12.04 7.70
CA PRO A 418 22.43 10.70 7.14
C PRO A 418 21.32 10.56 6.09
N ILE A 419 21.60 9.85 5.00
CA ILE A 419 20.60 9.59 3.96
C ILE A 419 20.39 8.09 3.74
N TYR A 420 19.14 7.66 3.73
CA TYR A 420 18.74 6.28 3.41
C TYR A 420 17.96 6.26 2.10
N ARG A 421 18.55 5.71 1.04
CA ARG A 421 17.90 5.61 -0.26
C ARG A 421 17.23 4.26 -0.44
N HIS A 422 16.02 4.30 -0.98
CA HIS A 422 15.26 3.13 -1.39
C HIS A 422 14.43 3.50 -2.64
N PRO A 423 13.86 2.53 -3.37
CA PRO A 423 12.98 2.83 -4.50
C PRO A 423 11.74 3.57 -3.98
N ALA A 424 11.70 4.88 -4.18
CA ALA A 424 10.57 5.75 -3.90
C ALA A 424 10.77 7.04 -4.67
N ASP A 425 9.70 7.59 -5.23
CA ASP A 425 9.76 8.81 -6.04
C ASP A 425 10.39 9.99 -5.27
N GLU A 426 10.13 10.05 -3.96
CA GLU A 426 10.60 11.09 -3.06
C GLU A 426 10.84 10.54 -1.64
N SER A 427 11.98 10.87 -1.05
CA SER A 427 12.24 10.61 0.38
C SER A 427 11.75 11.78 1.22
N PRO A 428 10.98 11.56 2.30
CA PRO A 428 10.60 12.61 3.23
C PRO A 428 11.83 13.37 3.76
N PRO A 429 11.74 14.68 4.02
CA PRO A 429 12.83 15.43 4.63
C PRO A 429 13.22 14.80 5.97
N LEU A 430 14.53 14.68 6.19
CA LEU A 430 15.06 14.24 7.47
C LEU A 430 14.95 15.37 8.48
N LEU A 431 14.14 15.15 9.51
CA LEU A 431 14.01 16.05 10.65
C LEU A 431 14.93 15.61 11.80
N PRO A 432 15.27 16.49 12.75
CA PRO A 432 15.93 16.07 13.98
C PRO A 432 15.08 15.08 14.78
N PHE A 433 15.72 14.18 15.54
CA PHE A 433 14.99 13.32 16.48
C PHE A 433 14.19 14.16 17.48
N THR A 434 12.90 13.84 17.62
CA THR A 434 12.06 14.41 18.67
C THR A 434 12.41 13.80 20.04
N PRO A 435 12.06 14.48 21.16
CA PRO A 435 12.52 14.08 22.48
C PRO A 435 12.17 12.64 22.91
N VAL A 436 11.01 12.12 22.53
CA VAL A 436 10.64 10.74 22.87
C VAL A 436 11.29 9.74 21.91
N VAL A 437 11.31 10.05 20.62
CA VAL A 437 12.02 9.21 19.62
C VAL A 437 13.50 9.04 19.97
N ASP A 438 14.18 10.11 20.40
CA ASP A 438 15.59 10.04 20.81
C ASP A 438 15.82 9.17 22.06
N LYS A 439 14.88 9.18 23.01
CA LYS A 439 14.92 8.29 24.18
C LYS A 439 14.74 6.84 23.77
N VAL A 440 13.79 6.55 22.88
CA VAL A 440 13.60 5.19 22.33
C VAL A 440 14.87 4.73 21.62
N ARG A 441 15.46 5.58 20.76
CA ARG A 441 16.74 5.33 20.08
C ARG A 441 17.83 4.92 21.07
N ALA A 442 18.04 5.68 22.14
CA ALA A 442 19.06 5.40 23.15
C ALA A 442 18.84 4.07 23.91
N ILE A 443 17.58 3.67 24.12
CA ILE A 443 17.25 2.35 24.69
C ILE A 443 17.60 1.24 23.70
N VAL A 444 17.23 1.41 22.43
CA VAL A 444 17.51 0.43 21.37
C VAL A 444 19.01 0.29 21.13
N GLU A 445 19.77 1.38 21.04
CA GLU A 445 21.24 1.34 20.90
C GLU A 445 21.92 0.49 21.99
N ARG A 446 21.44 0.59 23.24
CA ARG A 446 21.95 -0.21 24.36
C ARG A 446 21.70 -1.70 24.18
N ILE A 447 20.58 -2.07 23.57
CA ILE A 447 20.21 -3.46 23.28
C ILE A 447 21.05 -4.02 22.12
N LEU A 448 21.35 -3.19 21.12
CA LEU A 448 22.06 -3.60 19.90
C LEU A 448 23.59 -3.60 20.06
N GLY A 449 24.13 -2.67 20.85
CA GLY A 449 25.57 -2.49 21.00
C GLY A 449 26.23 -1.73 19.82
N HIS A 450 25.44 -1.12 18.93
CA HIS A 450 25.93 -0.23 17.86
C HIS A 450 25.06 1.04 17.79
N PRO A 451 25.58 2.15 17.26
CA PRO A 451 24.83 3.40 17.18
C PRO A 451 23.72 3.33 16.13
N LEU A 452 22.77 4.26 16.27
CA LEU A 452 21.65 4.50 15.36
C LEU A 452 21.57 6.00 15.12
N ASN A 453 21.52 6.41 13.86
CA ASN A 453 21.51 7.84 13.46
C ASN A 453 20.33 8.19 12.53
N HIS A 454 19.49 7.22 12.18
CA HIS A 454 18.35 7.41 11.28
C HIS A 454 17.17 6.55 11.75
N VAL A 455 15.95 7.07 11.59
CA VAL A 455 14.70 6.33 11.82
C VAL A 455 13.66 6.67 10.75
N LEU A 456 13.02 5.63 10.21
CA LEU A 456 11.76 5.77 9.48
C LEU A 456 10.61 5.47 10.44
N ILE A 457 9.77 6.46 10.66
CA ILE A 457 8.58 6.40 11.53
C ILE A 457 7.36 6.19 10.65
N GLN A 458 6.50 5.23 11.01
CA GLN A 458 5.30 4.89 10.23
C GLN A 458 4.09 4.76 11.15
N LEU A 459 3.02 5.50 10.87
CA LEU A 459 1.74 5.40 11.54
C LEU A 459 0.76 4.62 10.66
N TYR A 460 0.38 3.45 11.15
CA TYR A 460 -0.71 2.63 10.64
C TYR A 460 -1.97 3.10 11.36
N ARG A 461 -2.89 3.69 10.63
CA ARG A 461 -4.11 4.32 11.16
C ARG A 461 -5.15 3.29 11.57
N ASP A 462 -5.12 2.12 10.94
CA ASP A 462 -6.03 1.01 11.24
C ASP A 462 -5.45 -0.35 10.76
N GLY A 463 -6.31 -1.37 10.76
CA GLY A 463 -6.00 -2.70 10.24
C GLY A 463 -5.76 -2.76 8.72
N GLN A 464 -6.18 -1.77 7.93
CA GLN A 464 -6.06 -1.76 6.48
C GLN A 464 -4.69 -1.26 6.00
N ASP A 465 -4.08 -0.33 6.75
CA ASP A 465 -2.73 0.14 6.45
C ASP A 465 -1.74 -1.05 6.44
N ARG A 466 -0.87 -1.07 5.43
CA ARG A 466 0.03 -2.20 5.13
C ARG A 466 1.38 -1.72 4.62
N ILE A 467 2.36 -2.61 4.69
CA ILE A 467 3.63 -2.53 3.95
C ILE A 467 3.88 -3.87 3.29
N SER A 468 4.10 -3.82 1.98
CA SER A 468 4.34 -4.99 1.14
C SER A 468 5.60 -5.74 1.54
N GLU A 469 5.73 -6.98 1.07
CA GLU A 469 6.90 -7.82 1.35
C GLU A 469 8.12 -7.24 0.61
N HIS A 470 9.17 -6.88 1.34
CA HIS A 470 10.38 -6.28 0.78
C HIS A 470 11.63 -6.67 1.58
N SER A 471 12.81 -6.37 1.03
CA SER A 471 14.06 -6.30 1.78
C SER A 471 14.47 -4.83 1.91
N ASP A 472 14.98 -4.46 3.08
CA ASP A 472 15.59 -3.15 3.28
C ASP A 472 16.86 -3.03 2.43
N LYS A 473 17.10 -1.86 1.85
CA LYS A 473 18.23 -1.64 0.95
C LYS A 473 19.51 -1.40 1.73
N THR A 474 20.54 -2.19 1.47
CA THR A 474 21.79 -2.13 2.26
C THR A 474 22.81 -1.14 1.73
N LEU A 475 22.52 -0.40 0.65
CA LEU A 475 23.43 0.59 0.04
C LEU A 475 23.97 1.58 1.08
N ASP A 476 23.08 2.21 1.85
CA ASP A 476 23.43 3.25 2.81
C ASP A 476 23.55 2.77 4.26
N ILE A 477 23.13 1.53 4.54
CA ILE A 477 23.20 0.95 5.89
C ILE A 477 24.63 0.46 6.16
N VAL A 478 25.23 0.91 7.25
CA VAL A 478 26.58 0.48 7.67
C VAL A 478 26.63 -1.04 7.76
N ARG A 479 27.54 -1.66 7.01
CA ARG A 479 27.70 -3.12 6.98
C ARG A 479 27.91 -3.70 8.38
N GLY A 480 27.29 -4.84 8.67
CA GLY A 480 27.31 -5.48 9.99
C GLY A 480 26.44 -4.83 11.06
N SER A 481 25.73 -3.74 10.76
CA SER A 481 24.71 -3.19 11.67
C SER A 481 23.35 -3.89 11.47
N SER A 482 22.52 -3.88 12.52
CA SER A 482 21.18 -4.46 12.48
C SER A 482 20.12 -3.41 12.15
N ILE A 483 19.05 -3.83 11.47
CA ILE A 483 17.84 -3.02 11.26
C ILE A 483 16.86 -3.34 12.37
N CYS A 484 16.25 -2.32 12.97
CA CYS A 484 15.48 -2.50 14.20
C CYS A 484 14.12 -1.82 14.14
N ASN A 485 13.06 -2.60 14.32
CA ASN A 485 11.68 -2.13 14.30
C ASN A 485 11.08 -2.15 15.72
N VAL A 486 10.88 -0.97 16.32
CA VAL A 486 10.09 -0.83 17.54
C VAL A 486 8.62 -0.69 17.17
N SER A 487 7.75 -1.43 17.86
CA SER A 487 6.30 -1.45 17.66
C SER A 487 5.59 -0.89 18.89
N LEU A 488 4.75 0.12 18.68
CA LEU A 488 3.90 0.76 19.68
C LEU A 488 2.46 0.75 19.18
N GLY A 489 1.51 0.47 20.06
CA GLY A 489 0.08 0.51 19.76
C GLY A 489 -0.53 -0.88 19.58
N ALA A 490 -1.49 -0.99 18.66
CA ALA A 490 -2.14 -2.23 18.27
C ALA A 490 -1.14 -3.29 17.81
N GLN A 491 -1.33 -4.53 18.27
CA GLN A 491 -0.51 -5.65 17.84
C GLN A 491 -0.73 -5.94 16.35
N ARG A 492 0.36 -6.01 15.59
CA ARG A 492 0.37 -6.50 14.20
C ARG A 492 1.38 -7.62 14.05
N VAL A 493 1.33 -8.32 12.91
CA VAL A 493 2.22 -9.46 12.64
C VAL A 493 3.17 -9.08 11.52
N MET A 494 4.47 -9.11 11.82
CA MET A 494 5.53 -9.07 10.82
C MET A 494 5.60 -10.45 10.15
N VAL A 495 5.41 -10.50 8.84
CA VAL A 495 5.50 -11.74 8.06
C VAL A 495 6.88 -11.77 7.41
N LEU A 496 7.64 -12.85 7.63
CA LEU A 496 8.89 -13.13 6.94
C LEU A 496 8.66 -14.26 5.94
N ARG A 497 9.12 -14.10 4.70
CA ARG A 497 9.06 -15.14 3.66
C ARG A 497 10.45 -15.34 3.05
N ALA A 498 10.92 -16.58 3.00
CA ALA A 498 12.19 -16.89 2.36
C ALA A 498 12.15 -16.61 0.85
N LYS A 499 13.24 -16.05 0.31
CA LYS A 499 13.47 -15.93 -1.14
C LYS A 499 13.78 -17.32 -1.70
N GLY A 500 13.20 -17.68 -2.85
CA GLY A 500 13.16 -19.07 -3.34
C GLY A 500 14.52 -19.64 -3.77
N THR A 501 14.65 -20.98 -3.78
CA THR A 501 15.69 -21.73 -4.51
C THR A 501 15.03 -22.48 -5.66
N GLU A 502 15.66 -22.54 -6.84
CA GLU A 502 15.13 -23.09 -8.12
C GLU A 502 14.82 -24.60 -8.13
N LYS A 503 14.45 -25.23 -7.00
CA LYS A 503 14.08 -26.65 -6.94
C LYS A 503 12.88 -26.85 -6.03
N GLU A 504 11.73 -26.34 -6.45
CA GLU A 504 10.46 -26.66 -5.81
C GLU A 504 9.84 -27.88 -6.50
N GLU A 505 9.80 -29.01 -5.78
CA GLU A 505 8.85 -30.08 -6.07
C GLU A 505 7.43 -29.51 -5.93
N GLU A 506 6.59 -29.75 -6.94
CA GLU A 506 5.22 -29.25 -7.06
C GLU A 506 4.44 -29.37 -5.73
N GLY A 507 4.17 -28.24 -5.07
CA GLY A 507 3.22 -28.13 -3.96
C GLY A 507 3.76 -27.77 -2.56
N SER A 508 5.04 -27.41 -2.42
CA SER A 508 5.59 -26.89 -1.15
C SER A 508 5.81 -25.38 -1.22
N GLY A 509 4.84 -24.57 -0.76
CA GLY A 509 4.98 -23.11 -0.73
C GLY A 509 6.22 -22.60 0.04
N ARG A 510 6.69 -21.39 -0.29
CA ARG A 510 7.87 -20.76 0.32
C ARG A 510 7.78 -20.71 1.85
N LEU A 511 8.90 -20.98 2.53
CA LEU A 511 8.97 -20.97 3.99
C LEU A 511 8.57 -19.60 4.53
N THR A 512 7.53 -19.57 5.38
CA THR A 512 6.98 -18.35 5.95
C THR A 512 7.00 -18.42 7.49
N GLN A 513 7.45 -17.34 8.11
CA GLN A 513 7.41 -17.13 9.57
C GLN A 513 6.55 -15.91 9.90
N ARG A 514 5.89 -15.95 11.06
CA ARG A 514 5.02 -14.87 11.54
C ARG A 514 5.51 -14.42 12.92
N VAL A 515 5.91 -13.15 13.04
CA VAL A 515 6.41 -12.58 14.29
C VAL A 515 5.38 -11.57 14.81
N PRO A 516 4.58 -11.91 15.85
CA PRO A 516 3.69 -10.96 16.49
C PRO A 516 4.48 -9.82 17.14
N MET A 517 4.01 -8.60 16.94
CA MET A 517 4.64 -7.35 17.39
C MET A 517 3.70 -6.61 18.35
N PRO A 518 3.62 -7.02 19.64
CA PRO A 518 2.79 -6.33 20.63
C PRO A 518 3.31 -4.91 20.92
N HIS A 519 2.52 -4.14 21.68
CA HIS A 519 2.95 -2.85 22.22
C HIS A 519 4.29 -2.98 22.97
N GLU A 520 5.18 -1.98 22.86
CA GLU A 520 6.50 -1.97 23.52
C GLU A 520 7.40 -3.16 23.11
N SER A 521 7.38 -3.58 21.83
CA SER A 521 8.25 -4.65 21.31
C SER A 521 9.32 -4.15 20.33
N LEU A 522 10.45 -4.85 20.25
CA LEU A 522 11.58 -4.60 19.34
C LEU A 522 11.88 -5.85 18.51
N PHE A 523 11.70 -5.75 17.20
CA PHE A 523 12.18 -6.73 16.24
C PHE A 523 13.54 -6.30 15.70
N VAL A 524 14.56 -7.13 15.88
CA VAL A 524 15.90 -6.93 15.33
C VAL A 524 16.01 -7.85 14.12
N LEU A 525 16.16 -7.24 12.95
CA LEU A 525 16.37 -7.91 11.67
C LEU A 525 17.88 -7.93 11.37
N GLY A 526 18.43 -9.14 11.30
CA GLY A 526 19.84 -9.35 10.96
C GLY A 526 20.11 -9.26 9.46
N GLU A 527 21.38 -8.98 9.11
CA GLU A 527 21.83 -8.78 7.72
C GLU A 527 21.56 -10.00 6.83
N LYS A 528 21.76 -11.22 7.33
CA LYS A 528 21.55 -12.45 6.55
C LYS A 528 20.06 -12.69 6.35
N THR A 529 19.24 -12.47 7.39
CA THR A 529 17.79 -12.54 7.24
C THR A 529 17.30 -11.51 6.23
N ASN A 530 17.73 -10.24 6.30
CA ASN A 530 17.31 -9.20 5.33
C ASN A 530 17.68 -9.57 3.88
N ALA A 531 18.84 -10.19 3.66
CA ALA A 531 19.28 -10.63 2.34
C ALA A 531 18.43 -11.79 1.79
N ARG A 532 18.09 -12.78 2.62
CA ARG A 532 17.46 -14.05 2.19
C ARG A 532 15.96 -14.14 2.41
N TRP A 533 15.38 -13.18 3.12
CA TRP A 533 13.97 -13.15 3.46
C TRP A 533 13.38 -11.79 3.11
N LEU A 534 12.15 -11.81 2.61
CA LEU A 534 11.29 -10.65 2.49
C LEU A 534 10.50 -10.48 3.78
N HIS A 535 10.21 -9.23 4.14
CA HIS A 535 9.42 -8.90 5.33
C HIS A 535 8.32 -7.88 5.02
N GLY A 536 7.18 -7.98 5.71
CA GLY A 536 6.07 -7.05 5.51
C GLY A 536 4.99 -7.15 6.60
N ILE A 537 4.07 -6.18 6.59
CA ILE A 537 2.90 -6.15 7.48
C ILE A 537 1.66 -6.08 6.61
N LYS A 538 0.85 -7.13 6.64
CA LYS A 538 -0.35 -7.27 5.80
C LYS A 538 -1.54 -6.53 6.40
N ALA A 539 -2.47 -6.14 5.55
CA ALA A 539 -3.79 -5.70 5.98
C ALA A 539 -4.50 -6.82 6.75
N ASP A 540 -5.15 -6.47 7.85
CA ASP A 540 -5.95 -7.37 8.67
C ASP A 540 -7.43 -7.18 8.32
N LYS A 541 -7.89 -8.00 7.37
CA LYS A 541 -9.27 -8.00 6.85
C LYS A 541 -10.26 -8.77 7.76
N ARG A 542 -9.82 -9.33 8.90
CA ARG A 542 -10.69 -10.06 9.84
C ARG A 542 -11.73 -9.14 10.49
N GLN A 543 -12.88 -9.70 10.86
CA GLN A 543 -13.90 -8.95 11.60
C GLN A 543 -13.38 -8.53 12.99
N GLU A 544 -13.84 -7.40 13.51
CA GLU A 544 -13.44 -6.88 14.83
C GLU A 544 -13.67 -7.88 15.98
N SER A 545 -14.71 -8.72 15.89
CA SER A 545 -15.00 -9.76 16.88
C SER A 545 -13.97 -10.90 16.92
N GLU A 546 -13.16 -11.03 15.88
CA GLU A 546 -12.12 -12.07 15.75
C GLU A 546 -10.74 -11.58 16.18
N LYS A 547 -10.60 -10.27 16.44
CA LYS A 547 -9.34 -9.64 16.86
C LYS A 547 -9.19 -9.69 18.37
N SER A 548 -7.97 -9.94 18.84
CA SER A 548 -7.66 -9.93 20.27
C SER A 548 -7.71 -8.51 20.86
N VAL A 549 -7.68 -8.41 22.18
CA VAL A 549 -7.68 -7.10 22.87
C VAL A 549 -6.43 -6.30 22.48
N GLU A 550 -5.29 -6.96 22.34
CA GLU A 550 -4.02 -6.36 21.94
C GLU A 550 -4.05 -5.89 20.48
N GLU A 551 -4.75 -6.61 19.59
CA GLU A 551 -4.93 -6.23 18.18
C GLU A 551 -5.90 -5.06 18.00
N ARG A 552 -6.76 -4.79 18.99
CA ARG A 552 -7.75 -3.69 19.00
C ARG A 552 -7.33 -2.50 19.86
N ALA A 553 -6.22 -2.61 20.58
CA ALA A 553 -5.70 -1.55 21.43
C ALA A 553 -5.42 -0.29 20.61
N TYR A 554 -5.47 0.89 21.24
CA TYR A 554 -5.22 2.18 20.58
C TYR A 554 -6.08 2.40 19.33
N GLU A 555 -7.35 1.96 19.38
CA GLU A 555 -8.29 2.07 18.25
C GLU A 555 -7.79 1.38 16.96
N GLY A 556 -6.92 0.38 17.10
CA GLY A 556 -6.30 -0.31 15.97
C GLY A 556 -5.09 0.41 15.36
N GLN A 557 -4.72 1.57 15.89
CA GLN A 557 -3.56 2.33 15.45
C GLN A 557 -2.24 1.70 15.92
N ARG A 558 -1.20 1.77 15.08
CA ARG A 558 0.15 1.29 15.39
C ARG A 558 1.21 2.26 14.88
N ILE A 559 2.19 2.58 15.71
CA ILE A 559 3.40 3.30 15.33
C ILE A 559 4.56 2.31 15.22
N SER A 560 5.33 2.44 14.15
CA SER A 560 6.52 1.65 13.86
C SER A 560 7.74 2.56 13.72
N LEU A 561 8.77 2.34 14.52
CA LEU A 561 10.05 3.05 14.41
C LEU A 561 11.10 2.10 13.86
N THR A 562 11.52 2.32 12.61
CA THR A 562 12.56 1.50 11.96
C THR A 562 13.90 2.22 12.00
N PHE A 563 14.71 1.89 13.00
CA PHE A 563 16.03 2.47 13.21
C PHE A 563 17.08 1.77 12.34
N ARG A 564 18.00 2.59 11.83
CA ARG A 564 19.14 2.15 11.02
C ARG A 564 20.41 2.91 11.44
N HIS A 565 21.56 2.28 11.19
CA HIS A 565 22.85 2.95 11.22
C HIS A 565 23.29 3.25 9.80
N ILE A 566 23.26 4.52 9.41
CA ILE A 566 23.49 4.98 8.05
C ILE A 566 24.93 5.50 7.92
N GLY A 567 25.61 5.05 6.87
CA GLY A 567 27.00 5.37 6.55
C GLY A 567 27.18 6.30 5.35
N THR A 568 26.08 6.77 4.76
CA THR A 568 26.06 7.76 3.66
C THR A 568 25.50 9.07 4.18
N PHE A 569 26.12 10.17 3.79
CA PHE A 569 25.81 11.51 4.29
C PHE A 569 25.62 12.48 3.14
N LEU A 570 24.70 13.42 3.37
CA LEU A 570 24.35 14.51 2.47
C LEU A 570 24.57 15.82 3.22
N ASP A 571 25.17 16.81 2.58
CA ASP A 571 25.08 18.22 3.00
C ASP A 571 24.00 18.91 2.17
N PRO A 572 22.82 19.23 2.74
CA PRO A 572 21.75 19.89 2.01
C PRO A 572 22.09 21.31 1.54
N THR A 573 23.07 21.98 2.17
CA THR A 573 23.45 23.36 1.82
C THR A 573 24.44 23.38 0.66
N GLY A 574 25.42 22.48 0.70
CA GLY A 574 26.41 22.32 -0.37
C GLY A 574 25.93 21.47 -1.55
N ASP A 575 24.81 20.75 -1.39
CA ASP A 575 24.29 19.76 -2.35
C ASP A 575 25.36 18.72 -2.73
N ILE A 576 26.07 18.21 -1.71
CA ILE A 576 27.16 17.23 -1.87
C ILE A 576 26.90 15.96 -1.06
N ILE A 577 27.33 14.82 -1.59
CA ILE A 577 27.13 13.49 -1.01
C ILE A 577 28.46 12.73 -0.86
N TRP A 578 28.58 11.96 0.23
CA TRP A 578 29.71 11.06 0.47
C TRP A 578 29.32 9.90 1.40
N GLY A 579 30.22 8.93 1.54
CA GLY A 579 30.08 7.81 2.47
C GLY A 579 29.88 6.48 1.77
N GLN A 580 29.42 5.46 2.49
CA GLN A 580 29.43 4.07 2.03
C GLN A 580 28.75 3.88 0.67
N GLY A 581 27.54 4.43 0.53
CA GLY A 581 26.72 4.29 -0.67
C GLY A 581 26.99 5.34 -1.75
N ALA A 582 27.78 6.37 -1.47
CA ALA A 582 28.16 7.40 -2.46
C ALA A 582 29.37 6.96 -3.29
N VAL A 583 29.64 7.61 -4.43
CA VAL A 583 30.85 7.31 -5.21
C VAL A 583 32.08 7.68 -4.37
N SER A 584 32.06 8.87 -3.79
CA SER A 584 33.08 9.30 -2.83
C SER A 584 32.80 8.75 -1.43
N LYS A 585 33.77 8.06 -0.84
CA LYS A 585 33.60 7.45 0.50
C LYS A 585 33.96 8.40 1.64
N VAL A 586 34.58 9.55 1.35
CA VAL A 586 35.11 10.48 2.34
C VAL A 586 34.64 11.90 2.07
N GLN A 587 34.36 12.65 3.14
CA GLN A 587 33.81 14.00 3.05
C GLN A 587 34.68 15.00 2.27
N GLY A 588 36.02 14.89 2.38
CA GLY A 588 36.94 15.81 1.70
C GLY A 588 36.97 15.68 0.18
N GLU A 589 36.41 14.61 -0.36
CA GLU A 589 36.31 14.33 -1.80
C GLU A 589 34.83 14.20 -2.21
N ALA A 590 33.90 14.80 -1.46
CA ALA A 590 32.47 14.68 -1.71
C ALA A 590 32.11 15.19 -3.11
N HIS A 591 31.15 14.52 -3.75
CA HIS A 591 30.69 14.87 -5.08
C HIS A 591 29.37 15.65 -5.01
N PRO A 592 29.05 16.47 -6.03
CA PRO A 592 27.72 17.04 -6.18
C PRO A 592 26.66 15.93 -6.29
N VAL A 593 25.50 16.17 -5.68
CA VAL A 593 24.35 15.27 -5.78
C VAL A 593 23.80 15.28 -7.21
N ILE A 594 23.38 14.11 -7.69
CA ILE A 594 22.68 13.96 -8.96
C ILE A 594 21.17 13.87 -8.68
N HIS A 595 20.39 14.71 -9.36
CA HIS A 595 18.93 14.76 -9.22
C HIS A 595 18.26 14.45 -10.56
N GLY A 596 17.40 13.42 -10.60
CA GLY A 596 16.52 13.15 -11.75
C GLY A 596 17.23 12.84 -13.07
N GLU A 597 18.48 12.38 -13.03
CA GLU A 597 19.22 11.97 -14.23
C GLU A 597 18.80 10.52 -14.60
N PRO A 598 18.21 10.28 -15.78
CA PRO A 598 17.58 8.99 -16.09
C PRO A 598 18.52 7.78 -16.02
N ASP A 599 19.75 7.90 -16.53
CA ASP A 599 20.68 6.76 -16.64
C ASP A 599 21.19 6.31 -15.26
N GLU A 600 21.58 7.26 -14.40
CA GLU A 600 22.01 7.02 -13.03
C GLU A 600 20.84 6.54 -12.15
N THR A 601 19.64 7.07 -12.39
CA THR A 601 18.41 6.63 -11.73
C THR A 601 18.10 5.18 -12.07
N GLU A 602 18.11 4.82 -13.36
CA GLU A 602 17.92 3.46 -13.83
C GLU A 602 18.98 2.52 -13.26
N ARG A 603 20.25 2.95 -13.22
CA ARG A 603 21.36 2.20 -12.62
C ARG A 603 21.08 1.88 -11.15
N LEU A 604 20.58 2.84 -10.38
CA LEU A 604 20.22 2.65 -8.98
C LEU A 604 19.02 1.72 -8.80
N VAL A 605 17.94 1.91 -9.58
CA VAL A 605 16.75 1.02 -9.53
C VAL A 605 17.14 -0.41 -9.87
N ARG A 606 17.95 -0.61 -10.90
CA ARG A 606 18.42 -1.95 -11.31
C ARG A 606 19.23 -2.61 -10.20
N ALA A 607 20.12 -1.86 -9.53
CA ALA A 607 20.89 -2.35 -8.41
C ALA A 607 19.99 -2.75 -7.22
N PHE A 608 18.96 -1.94 -6.91
CA PHE A 608 17.95 -2.29 -5.91
C PHE A 608 17.15 -3.54 -6.30
N GLY A 609 16.81 -3.71 -7.58
CA GLY A 609 16.14 -4.90 -8.11
C GLY A 609 16.99 -6.15 -7.95
N GLU A 610 18.29 -6.06 -8.23
CA GLU A 610 19.24 -7.17 -8.05
C GLU A 610 19.34 -7.63 -6.59
N GLU A 611 19.40 -6.70 -5.63
CA GLU A 611 19.39 -7.02 -4.19
C GLU A 611 18.09 -7.72 -3.74
N ASN A 612 16.95 -7.37 -4.35
CA ASN A 612 15.68 -8.02 -4.04
C ASN A 612 15.66 -9.48 -4.54
N ARG A 613 16.20 -9.75 -5.73
CA ARG A 613 16.17 -11.09 -6.35
C ARG A 613 17.26 -12.02 -5.82
N ALA A 614 18.47 -11.50 -5.58
CA ALA A 614 19.62 -12.32 -5.24
C ALA A 614 19.53 -12.87 -3.81
N ILE A 615 19.80 -14.18 -3.65
CA ILE A 615 19.91 -14.86 -2.35
C ILE A 615 21.30 -14.62 -1.74
N ASP A 616 22.33 -14.64 -2.59
CA ASP A 616 23.73 -14.35 -2.25
C ASP A 616 24.16 -13.07 -2.97
N PHE A 617 23.67 -11.93 -2.46
CA PHE A 617 23.93 -10.61 -3.03
C PHE A 617 25.40 -10.18 -2.86
N ASN A 618 26.07 -9.86 -3.97
CA ASN A 618 27.44 -9.35 -3.94
C ASN A 618 27.44 -7.81 -3.84
N TRP A 619 27.40 -7.32 -2.60
CA TRP A 619 27.38 -5.88 -2.29
C TRP A 619 28.52 -5.12 -2.95
N ASP A 620 29.75 -5.64 -2.92
CA ASP A 620 30.92 -4.92 -3.46
C ASP A 620 30.88 -4.81 -5.00
N ALA A 621 30.32 -5.81 -5.69
CA ALA A 621 30.17 -5.76 -7.15
C ALA A 621 29.04 -4.81 -7.60
N VAL A 622 27.94 -4.77 -6.85
CA VAL A 622 26.74 -4.00 -7.23
C VAL A 622 26.79 -2.57 -6.70
N TYR A 623 27.13 -2.39 -5.42
CA TYR A 623 27.13 -1.11 -4.72
C TYR A 623 28.52 -0.51 -4.49
N GLY A 624 29.61 -1.28 -4.65
CA GLY A 624 30.97 -0.83 -4.34
C GLY A 624 31.38 0.46 -5.04
N ASN A 625 30.99 0.62 -6.31
CA ASN A 625 31.27 1.83 -7.10
C ASN A 625 30.50 3.07 -6.61
N GLY A 626 29.43 2.89 -5.82
CA GLY A 626 28.63 3.98 -5.27
C GLY A 626 27.67 4.63 -6.27
N PHE A 627 26.84 5.52 -5.73
CA PHE A 627 25.80 6.28 -6.43
C PHE A 627 25.75 7.69 -5.84
N ASP A 628 25.83 8.72 -6.67
CA ASP A 628 25.64 10.11 -6.23
C ASP A 628 24.20 10.60 -6.47
N VAL A 629 23.36 9.77 -7.11
CA VAL A 629 21.92 10.02 -7.29
C VAL A 629 21.15 9.83 -5.98
N VAL A 630 20.27 10.78 -5.68
CA VAL A 630 19.49 10.82 -4.43
C VAL A 630 17.98 10.78 -4.66
N ASN A 631 17.48 11.53 -5.64
CA ASN A 631 16.04 11.64 -5.92
C ASN A 631 15.71 11.12 -7.32
N PHE A 632 14.65 10.32 -7.40
CA PHE A 632 14.07 9.83 -8.66
C PHE A 632 13.28 10.96 -9.36
N VAL A 633 12.67 11.88 -8.58
CA VAL A 633 12.00 13.09 -9.09
C VAL A 633 12.43 14.33 -8.29
N THR A 634 12.84 15.41 -8.96
CA THR A 634 13.02 16.73 -8.32
C THR A 634 11.65 17.39 -8.11
N ALA A 635 10.94 17.04 -7.03
CA ALA A 635 9.73 17.75 -6.65
C ALA A 635 10.07 18.87 -5.67
N THR A 636 10.18 20.09 -6.18
CA THR A 636 10.12 21.28 -5.31
C THR A 636 8.67 21.40 -4.82
N SER A 637 8.38 20.88 -3.63
CA SER A 637 7.04 20.94 -3.04
C SER A 637 6.65 22.39 -2.74
N ALA A 638 5.53 22.84 -3.30
CA ALA A 638 4.94 24.11 -2.95
C ALA A 638 4.48 24.09 -1.48
N LYS A 639 4.26 25.25 -0.86
CA LYS A 639 3.69 25.30 0.50
C LYS A 639 2.30 25.90 0.43
N LEU A 640 1.36 25.30 1.17
CA LEU A 640 0.04 25.85 1.40
C LEU A 640 -0.10 26.18 2.89
N ILE A 641 -0.34 27.44 3.20
CA ILE A 641 -0.73 27.88 4.53
C ILE A 641 -2.27 28.08 4.48
N PRO A 642 -3.05 27.23 5.15
CA PRO A 642 -4.50 27.36 5.18
C PRO A 642 -4.95 28.57 6.00
N ALA A 643 -6.12 29.11 5.65
CA ALA A 643 -6.82 30.14 6.42
C ALA A 643 -7.80 29.53 7.44
N GLU A 644 -8.43 30.38 8.26
CA GLU A 644 -9.57 29.96 9.11
C GLU A 644 -10.80 29.53 8.26
N ASP A 645 -10.88 29.97 7.01
CA ASP A 645 -11.99 29.70 6.12
C ASP A 645 -11.87 28.34 5.43
N GLU A 646 -12.58 27.33 5.95
CA GLU A 646 -12.61 25.96 5.40
C GLU A 646 -13.03 25.90 3.93
N ILE A 647 -13.96 26.76 3.50
CA ILE A 647 -14.41 26.78 2.09
C ILE A 647 -13.27 27.28 1.22
N ALA A 648 -12.58 28.34 1.63
CA ALA A 648 -11.43 28.87 0.90
C ALA A 648 -10.28 27.85 0.81
N ASN A 649 -10.00 27.13 1.89
CA ASN A 649 -9.00 26.05 1.90
C ASN A 649 -9.36 24.93 0.93
N LEU A 650 -10.61 24.43 1.00
CA LEU A 650 -11.06 23.33 0.17
C LEU A 650 -11.04 23.68 -1.33
N ARG A 651 -11.38 24.93 -1.69
CA ARG A 651 -11.24 25.42 -3.07
C ARG A 651 -9.82 25.30 -3.59
N VAL A 652 -8.85 25.73 -2.78
CA VAL A 652 -7.42 25.69 -3.14
C VAL A 652 -6.90 24.27 -3.20
N GLN A 653 -7.23 23.43 -2.22
CA GLN A 653 -6.76 22.05 -2.15
C GLN A 653 -7.27 21.19 -3.33
N ILE A 654 -8.56 21.33 -3.70
CA ILE A 654 -9.10 20.67 -4.90
C ILE A 654 -8.37 21.20 -6.14
N GLY A 655 -8.19 22.52 -6.28
CA GLY A 655 -7.52 23.11 -7.43
C GLY A 655 -6.06 22.67 -7.57
N LEU A 656 -5.31 22.58 -6.47
CA LEU A 656 -3.93 22.10 -6.47
C LEU A 656 -3.84 20.61 -6.82
N SER A 657 -4.73 19.80 -6.24
CA SER A 657 -4.74 18.35 -6.45
C SER A 657 -5.16 17.97 -7.87
N GLU A 658 -6.18 18.64 -8.44
CA GLU A 658 -6.58 18.45 -9.85
C GLU A 658 -5.50 18.96 -10.83
N ASN A 659 -4.68 19.95 -10.45
CA ASN A 659 -3.47 20.34 -11.20
C ASN A 659 -2.25 19.44 -10.92
N GLY A 660 -2.39 18.35 -10.14
CA GLY A 660 -1.27 17.48 -9.80
C GLY A 660 -0.07 18.21 -9.16
N ILE A 661 -0.35 19.31 -8.45
CA ILE A 661 0.66 20.10 -7.75
C ILE A 661 0.83 19.52 -6.36
N ARG A 662 2.05 19.08 -6.05
CA ARG A 662 2.43 18.64 -4.70
C ARG A 662 2.61 19.87 -3.81
N TYR A 663 2.00 19.84 -2.64
CA TYR A 663 2.16 20.90 -1.65
C TYR A 663 2.22 20.36 -0.22
N ASP A 664 3.02 21.01 0.61
CA ASP A 664 3.05 20.80 2.06
C ASP A 664 2.09 21.77 2.74
N THR A 665 1.20 21.26 3.60
CA THR A 665 0.30 22.10 4.39
C THR A 665 0.98 22.50 5.70
N THR A 666 1.12 23.81 5.94
CA THR A 666 1.66 24.32 7.22
C THR A 666 0.52 24.64 8.18
N PRO A 667 0.51 24.15 9.43
CA PRO A 667 -0.58 24.42 10.38
C PRO A 667 -0.78 25.92 10.68
N LEU A 668 -2.04 26.34 10.92
CA LEU A 668 -2.36 27.69 11.40
C LEU A 668 -1.58 28.00 12.69
N GLY A 669 -0.89 29.15 12.72
CA GLY A 669 -0.16 29.64 13.90
C GLY A 669 1.34 29.28 13.95
N ALA A 670 1.88 28.56 12.96
CA ALA A 670 3.32 28.27 12.88
C ALA A 670 4.19 29.46 12.42
N VAL A 671 3.59 30.48 11.80
CA VAL A 671 4.28 31.69 11.31
C VAL A 671 3.84 32.91 12.12
N PRO A 672 4.72 33.54 12.93
CA PRO A 672 4.34 34.70 13.74
C PRO A 672 4.20 35.97 12.88
N GLY A 673 3.01 36.57 12.84
CA GLY A 673 2.83 37.97 12.42
C GLY A 673 2.17 38.24 11.07
N GLU A 674 1.65 37.23 10.36
CA GLU A 674 0.89 37.43 9.11
C GLU A 674 -0.63 37.27 9.32
N ASN A 675 -1.42 38.11 8.63
CA ASN A 675 -2.88 38.10 8.72
C ASN A 675 -3.45 36.80 8.08
N VAL A 676 -3.92 35.87 8.91
CA VAL A 676 -4.36 34.50 8.53
C VAL A 676 -5.77 34.43 7.92
N ASN A 677 -6.26 35.52 7.32
CA ASN A 677 -7.63 35.56 6.79
C ASN A 677 -7.80 34.91 5.41
N LEU A 678 -6.70 34.66 4.69
CA LEU A 678 -6.72 34.13 3.33
C LEU A 678 -5.68 33.01 3.19
N PRO A 679 -5.99 31.93 2.45
CA PRO A 679 -5.03 30.86 2.22
C PRO A 679 -3.85 31.43 1.43
N LEU A 680 -2.63 31.04 1.79
CA LEU A 680 -1.40 31.49 1.16
C LEU A 680 -0.70 30.31 0.50
N TYR A 681 -0.56 30.38 -0.82
CA TYR A 681 0.21 29.45 -1.63
C TYR A 681 1.60 30.03 -1.90
N ILE A 682 2.64 29.23 -1.67
CA ILE A 682 4.03 29.57 -1.96
C ILE A 682 4.53 28.56 -2.99
N ASP A 683 4.76 28.99 -4.22
CA ASP A 683 5.25 28.14 -5.28
C ASP A 683 6.70 27.70 -5.05
N ALA A 684 7.12 26.67 -5.77
CA ALA A 684 8.47 26.13 -5.79
C ALA A 684 9.58 27.19 -5.98
N ASP A 685 9.31 28.26 -6.73
CA ASP A 685 10.26 29.34 -6.98
C ASP A 685 10.17 30.50 -5.97
N GLY A 686 9.40 30.32 -4.91
CA GLY A 686 9.18 31.32 -3.86
C GLY A 686 8.09 32.33 -4.17
N THR A 687 7.37 32.20 -5.29
CA THR A 687 6.22 33.07 -5.62
C THR A 687 5.11 32.87 -4.60
N GLN A 688 4.68 33.96 -3.94
CA GLN A 688 3.64 33.92 -2.91
C GLN A 688 2.32 34.50 -3.42
N ILE A 689 1.22 33.80 -3.18
CA ILE A 689 -0.11 34.16 -3.66
C ILE A 689 -1.13 33.91 -2.55
N ALA A 690 -1.82 34.97 -2.14
CA ALA A 690 -2.85 34.89 -1.10
C ALA A 690 -4.25 34.96 -1.71
N GLY A 691 -5.19 34.19 -1.14
CA GLY A 691 -6.61 34.19 -1.50
C GLY A 691 -6.99 33.07 -2.46
N ALA A 692 -8.08 32.37 -2.16
CA ALA A 692 -8.48 31.18 -2.91
C ALA A 692 -8.71 31.46 -4.41
N THR A 693 -9.38 32.57 -4.73
CA THR A 693 -9.67 32.96 -6.11
C THR A 693 -8.40 33.34 -6.88
N ASP A 694 -7.47 34.04 -6.25
CA ASP A 694 -6.22 34.46 -6.89
C ASP A 694 -5.27 33.29 -7.06
N ILE A 695 -5.23 32.35 -6.10
CA ILE A 695 -4.52 31.08 -6.24
C ILE A 695 -5.10 30.28 -7.40
N LEU A 696 -6.41 30.05 -7.47
CA LEU A 696 -7.04 29.32 -8.59
C LEU A 696 -6.76 29.98 -9.94
N ARG A 697 -6.81 31.31 -10.03
CA ARG A 697 -6.49 32.04 -11.26
C ARG A 697 -5.03 31.87 -11.65
N TYR A 698 -4.12 31.92 -10.67
CA TYR A 698 -2.71 31.66 -10.91
C TYR A 698 -2.49 30.24 -11.42
N LEU A 699 -3.15 29.23 -10.85
CA LEU A 699 -3.07 27.85 -11.30
C LEU A 699 -3.48 27.71 -12.77
N ALA A 700 -4.53 28.41 -13.20
CA ALA A 700 -4.99 28.38 -14.60
C ALA A 700 -4.11 29.18 -15.58
N GLN A 701 -3.27 30.09 -15.09
CA GLN A 701 -2.36 30.92 -15.89
C GLN A 701 -0.92 30.40 -15.88
N ARG A 702 -0.61 29.44 -15.00
CA ARG A 702 0.74 28.93 -14.81
C ARG A 702 1.18 28.15 -16.04
N VAL A 703 2.11 28.72 -16.81
CA VAL A 703 2.85 27.98 -17.84
C VAL A 703 3.85 27.06 -17.13
N PRO A 704 3.77 25.73 -17.28
CA PRO A 704 4.69 24.83 -16.60
C PRO A 704 6.15 25.12 -17.01
N LYS A 705 7.09 25.06 -16.06
CA LYS A 705 8.53 25.00 -16.39
C LYS A 705 8.92 23.67 -17.07
N SER A 706 8.04 22.66 -17.03
CA SER A 706 8.09 21.44 -17.82
C SER A 706 6.69 21.10 -18.32
N GLU A 707 6.47 21.18 -19.64
CA GLU A 707 5.22 20.71 -20.26
C GLU A 707 5.05 19.22 -19.93
N ARG A 708 4.23 18.92 -18.92
CA ARG A 708 3.77 17.56 -18.61
C ARG A 708 2.65 17.24 -19.62
N PRO A 709 2.82 16.27 -20.52
CA PRO A 709 1.76 15.91 -21.46
C PRO A 709 0.56 15.30 -20.73
N GLY A 710 -0.62 15.26 -21.34
CA GLY A 710 -1.80 14.51 -20.87
C GLY A 710 -2.42 14.92 -19.53
N MET A 711 -2.01 16.03 -18.93
CA MET A 711 -2.77 16.68 -17.86
C MET A 711 -3.49 17.89 -18.49
N GLU A 712 -4.81 17.79 -18.70
CA GLU A 712 -5.60 18.97 -19.06
C GLU A 712 -5.47 19.97 -17.92
N MET A 713 -4.75 21.07 -18.18
CA MET A 713 -4.58 22.15 -17.22
C MET A 713 -5.96 22.67 -16.83
N LEU A 714 -6.20 22.85 -15.54
CA LEU A 714 -7.44 23.48 -15.09
C LEU A 714 -7.52 24.87 -15.72
N SER A 715 -8.43 25.02 -16.66
CA SER A 715 -8.66 26.25 -17.40
C SER A 715 -9.97 26.90 -16.91
N GLY A 716 -10.42 27.96 -17.58
CA GLY A 716 -11.66 28.66 -17.22
C GLY A 716 -11.42 29.84 -16.27
N GLY A 717 -12.34 30.06 -15.35
CA GLY A 717 -12.30 31.18 -14.41
C GLY A 717 -13.27 32.31 -14.71
N LYS A 718 -14.19 32.11 -15.66
CA LYS A 718 -15.15 33.14 -16.09
C LYS A 718 -16.23 33.38 -15.06
N LYS A 719 -16.49 32.39 -14.19
CA LYS A 719 -17.56 32.41 -13.20
C LYS A 719 -17.02 32.63 -11.78
N LEU A 720 -15.71 32.65 -11.54
CA LEU A 720 -15.13 32.86 -10.20
C LEU A 720 -15.72 34.04 -9.44
N SER A 721 -15.88 35.21 -10.08
CA SER A 721 -16.48 36.38 -9.43
C SER A 721 -17.95 36.16 -9.06
N ASP A 722 -18.71 35.45 -9.90
CA ASP A 722 -20.10 35.10 -9.63
C ASP A 722 -20.21 34.06 -8.49
N ILE A 723 -19.25 33.14 -8.41
CA ILE A 723 -19.15 32.13 -7.35
C ILE A 723 -18.77 32.80 -6.02
N ASP A 724 -17.89 33.80 -6.05
CA ASP A 724 -17.54 34.60 -4.86
C ASP A 724 -18.76 35.40 -4.37
N ALA A 725 -19.52 35.99 -5.29
CA ALA A 725 -20.79 36.64 -4.96
C ALA A 725 -21.81 35.67 -4.35
N LEU A 726 -21.93 34.44 -4.89
CA LEU A 726 -22.77 33.39 -4.31
C LEU A 726 -22.32 33.03 -2.89
N LEU A 727 -21.02 32.89 -2.65
CA LEU A 727 -20.48 32.55 -1.34
C LEU A 727 -20.74 33.68 -0.32
N GLU A 728 -20.54 34.93 -0.71
CA GLU A 728 -20.86 36.08 0.13
C GLU A 728 -22.36 36.15 0.44
N GLU A 729 -23.21 35.93 -0.55
CA GLU A 729 -24.66 35.88 -0.40
C GLU A 729 -25.09 34.81 0.59
N TRP A 730 -24.53 33.60 0.43
CA TRP A 730 -24.76 32.46 1.32
C TRP A 730 -24.34 32.77 2.75
N ARG A 731 -23.15 33.37 2.95
CA ARG A 731 -22.67 33.78 4.28
C ARG A 731 -23.58 34.81 4.93
N ARG A 732 -24.04 35.80 4.16
CA ARG A 732 -24.93 36.88 4.66
C ARG A 732 -26.32 36.38 5.05
N HIS A 733 -26.82 35.36 4.36
CA HIS A 733 -28.18 34.84 4.51
C HIS A 733 -28.23 33.44 5.14
N SER A 734 -27.29 33.15 6.04
CA SER A 734 -27.22 31.91 6.84
C SER A 734 -28.49 31.73 7.70
N GLY A 735 -29.63 31.37 7.07
CA GLY A 735 -30.93 31.19 7.71
C GLY A 735 -32.20 31.43 6.87
N ASN A 736 -32.13 31.92 5.62
CA ASN A 736 -33.35 32.24 4.82
C ASN A 736 -33.74 31.13 3.82
N ASP A 737 -35.02 30.76 3.69
CA ASP A 737 -35.49 29.56 2.97
C ASP A 737 -35.26 29.53 1.44
N GLU A 738 -35.03 30.66 0.79
CA GLU A 738 -34.95 30.72 -0.68
C GLU A 738 -33.53 30.43 -1.20
N LEU A 739 -33.38 29.30 -1.88
CA LEU A 739 -32.18 28.90 -2.63
C LEU A 739 -32.18 29.48 -4.05
N ASP A 740 -32.97 30.52 -4.33
CA ASP A 740 -33.12 31.11 -5.67
C ASP A 740 -31.79 31.58 -6.27
N ALA A 741 -30.80 31.89 -5.42
CA ALA A 741 -29.43 32.19 -5.82
C ALA A 741 -28.72 31.00 -6.53
N LEU A 742 -29.24 29.77 -6.40
CA LEU A 742 -28.77 28.57 -7.09
C LEU A 742 -29.38 28.39 -8.49
N LEU A 743 -30.51 29.07 -8.81
CA LEU A 743 -31.18 28.93 -10.11
C LEU A 743 -30.26 29.25 -11.31
N PRO A 744 -29.43 30.32 -11.29
CA PRO A 744 -28.49 30.58 -12.37
C PRO A 744 -27.44 29.47 -12.57
N TRP A 745 -27.14 28.71 -11.51
CA TRP A 745 -26.18 27.60 -11.55
C TRP A 745 -26.84 26.30 -12.03
N GLU A 746 -28.10 26.10 -11.70
CA GLU A 746 -28.94 25.04 -12.25
C GLU A 746 -29.07 25.18 -13.78
N ASP A 747 -29.38 26.39 -14.25
CA ASP A 747 -29.48 26.71 -15.68
C ASP A 747 -28.12 26.57 -16.38
N ALA A 748 -27.02 26.98 -15.72
CA ALA A 748 -25.67 26.87 -16.28
C ALA A 748 -25.20 25.42 -16.46
N LEU A 749 -25.79 24.47 -15.72
CA LEU A 749 -25.48 23.04 -15.79
C LEU A 749 -26.43 22.26 -16.69
N ASP A 750 -27.42 22.91 -17.33
CA ASP A 750 -28.33 22.25 -18.26
C ASP A 750 -27.58 21.71 -19.48
N GLY A 751 -27.62 20.39 -19.65
CA GLY A 751 -26.89 19.68 -20.70
C GLY A 751 -25.36 19.72 -20.57
N GLN A 752 -24.81 20.24 -19.47
CA GLN A 752 -23.36 20.31 -19.22
C GLN A 752 -22.92 19.31 -18.16
N TYR A 753 -21.70 18.78 -18.32
CA TYR A 753 -21.13 17.83 -17.36
C TYR A 753 -20.44 18.55 -16.19
N TYR A 754 -19.83 19.70 -16.46
CA TYR A 754 -19.17 20.64 -15.54
C TYR A 754 -19.50 22.09 -15.98
N LEU A 755 -19.15 23.09 -15.18
CA LEU A 755 -19.32 24.50 -15.57
C LEU A 755 -18.53 24.88 -16.83
N GLY A 756 -17.42 24.18 -17.09
CA GLY A 756 -16.62 24.29 -18.32
C GLY A 756 -17.12 23.44 -19.50
N GLY A 757 -18.24 22.73 -19.35
CA GLY A 757 -18.77 21.82 -20.35
C GLY A 757 -18.40 20.37 -20.05
N ASN A 758 -17.48 19.79 -20.82
CA ASN A 758 -17.07 18.38 -20.64
C ASN A 758 -15.86 18.20 -19.71
N SER A 759 -15.06 19.26 -19.52
CA SER A 759 -13.87 19.24 -18.66
C SER A 759 -14.10 20.02 -17.37
N LEU A 760 -13.48 19.54 -16.29
CA LEU A 760 -13.52 20.20 -14.98
C LEU A 760 -12.60 21.42 -15.02
N THR A 761 -13.07 22.55 -14.47
CA THR A 761 -12.38 23.85 -14.52
C THR A 761 -12.13 24.41 -13.13
N ILE A 762 -11.37 25.49 -13.04
CA ILE A 762 -11.21 26.21 -11.77
C ILE A 762 -12.55 26.76 -11.23
N ASP A 763 -13.53 27.00 -12.10
CA ASP A 763 -14.87 27.41 -11.69
C ASP A 763 -15.57 26.27 -10.91
N ASP A 764 -15.37 25.01 -11.31
CA ASP A 764 -15.91 23.85 -10.60
C ASP A 764 -15.23 23.63 -9.24
N CYS A 765 -13.90 23.81 -9.17
CA CYS A 765 -13.13 23.80 -7.93
C CYS A 765 -13.60 24.89 -6.96
N ALA A 766 -14.07 26.03 -7.47
CA ALA A 766 -14.60 27.12 -6.67
C ALA A 766 -16.05 26.86 -6.20
N LEU A 767 -16.93 26.36 -7.08
CA LEU A 767 -18.36 26.19 -6.81
C LEU A 767 -18.64 25.02 -5.86
N TRP A 768 -18.01 23.86 -6.09
CA TRP A 768 -18.39 22.63 -5.36
C TRP A 768 -18.21 22.73 -3.84
N PRO A 769 -17.13 23.34 -3.30
CA PRO A 769 -17.00 23.58 -1.86
C PRO A 769 -18.14 24.42 -1.26
N VAL A 770 -18.67 25.39 -2.01
CA VAL A 770 -19.82 26.20 -1.59
C VAL A 770 -21.08 25.34 -1.51
N LEU A 771 -21.34 24.52 -2.54
CA LEU A 771 -22.47 23.59 -2.54
C LEU A 771 -22.37 22.57 -1.39
N ARG A 772 -21.16 22.08 -1.09
CA ARG A 772 -20.92 21.19 0.05
C ARG A 772 -21.31 21.83 1.37
N ASP A 773 -20.89 23.07 1.63
CA ASP A 773 -21.27 23.78 2.86
C ASP A 773 -22.79 23.99 2.96
N ILE A 774 -23.45 24.33 1.84
CA ILE A 774 -24.91 24.42 1.75
C ILE A 774 -25.56 23.08 2.11
N VAL A 775 -25.11 21.99 1.49
CA VAL A 775 -25.67 20.64 1.71
C VAL A 775 -25.43 20.15 3.13
N GLN A 776 -24.29 20.46 3.73
CA GLN A 776 -24.00 20.09 5.12
C GLN A 776 -24.85 20.84 6.13
N LYS A 777 -25.11 22.14 5.90
CA LYS A 777 -25.89 22.97 6.82
C LYS A 777 -27.40 22.82 6.64
N ARG A 778 -27.90 22.49 5.44
CA ARG A 778 -29.34 22.43 5.14
C ARG A 778 -29.85 21.05 4.71
N GLY A 779 -28.97 20.09 4.45
CA GLY A 779 -29.35 18.80 3.88
C GLY A 779 -29.27 18.78 2.34
N PRO A 780 -29.63 17.65 1.71
CA PRO A 780 -29.44 17.44 0.28
C PRO A 780 -30.25 18.41 -0.59
N LEU A 781 -29.71 18.76 -1.76
CA LEU A 781 -30.41 19.56 -2.76
C LEU A 781 -31.68 18.84 -3.23
N SER A 782 -32.76 19.60 -3.45
CA SER A 782 -34.04 19.06 -3.94
C SER A 782 -33.91 18.60 -5.38
N ASP A 783 -34.00 17.29 -5.64
CA ASP A 783 -34.02 16.72 -7.01
C ASP A 783 -35.19 17.24 -7.87
N LYS A 784 -36.21 17.85 -7.26
CA LYS A 784 -37.34 18.47 -7.99
C LYS A 784 -37.04 19.89 -8.46
N THR A 785 -36.19 20.60 -7.74
CA THR A 785 -35.92 22.03 -7.97
C THR A 785 -34.56 22.23 -8.62
N TYR A 786 -33.59 21.39 -8.26
CA TYR A 786 -32.18 21.48 -8.69
C TYR A 786 -31.64 20.12 -9.19
N PRO A 787 -32.30 19.49 -10.19
CA PRO A 787 -31.88 18.18 -10.70
C PRO A 787 -30.44 18.17 -11.25
N ASN A 788 -30.02 19.21 -11.97
CA ASN A 788 -28.68 19.29 -12.57
C ASN A 788 -27.60 19.51 -11.50
N LEU A 789 -27.82 20.42 -10.56
CA LEU A 789 -26.91 20.66 -9.44
C LEU A 789 -26.78 19.46 -8.51
N SER A 790 -27.86 18.71 -8.25
CA SER A 790 -27.82 17.49 -7.43
C SER A 790 -26.94 16.41 -8.07
N GLN A 791 -27.10 16.21 -9.39
CA GLN A 791 -26.26 15.29 -10.18
C GLN A 791 -24.81 15.75 -10.24
N TYR A 792 -24.57 17.05 -10.50
CA TYR A 792 -23.25 17.66 -10.51
C TYR A 792 -22.55 17.51 -9.15
N TYR A 793 -23.22 17.82 -8.05
CA TYR A 793 -22.69 17.70 -6.69
C TYR A 793 -22.23 16.28 -6.39
N THR A 794 -23.08 15.30 -6.72
CA THR A 794 -22.77 13.87 -6.53
C THR A 794 -21.62 13.42 -7.42
N ARG A 795 -21.57 13.90 -8.67
CA ARG A 795 -20.54 13.55 -9.65
C ARG A 795 -19.17 14.07 -9.24
N VAL A 796 -19.06 15.36 -8.91
CA VAL A 796 -17.80 15.96 -8.46
C VAL A 796 -17.35 15.33 -7.14
N GLY A 797 -18.27 15.12 -6.19
CA GLY A 797 -17.96 14.46 -4.91
C GLY A 797 -17.54 12.99 -5.03
N LYS A 798 -17.83 12.32 -6.16
CA LYS A 798 -17.40 10.94 -6.42
C LYS A 798 -16.00 10.84 -7.03
N ARG A 799 -15.43 11.93 -7.52
CA ARG A 799 -14.06 11.96 -8.08
C ARG A 799 -13.05 11.52 -7.03
N GLY A 800 -12.05 10.75 -7.47
CA GLY A 800 -10.99 10.23 -6.59
C GLY A 800 -10.29 11.35 -5.83
N ILE A 801 -9.86 12.40 -6.55
CA ILE A 801 -9.16 13.56 -5.99
C ILE A 801 -10.00 14.26 -4.92
N VAL A 802 -11.27 14.55 -5.20
CA VAL A 802 -12.16 15.22 -4.24
C VAL A 802 -12.36 14.37 -2.99
N LYS A 803 -12.49 13.04 -3.12
CA LYS A 803 -12.56 12.14 -1.95
C LYS A 803 -11.27 12.17 -1.13
N THR A 804 -10.11 12.11 -1.77
CA THR A 804 -8.80 12.17 -1.11
C THR A 804 -8.64 13.47 -0.32
N VAL A 805 -9.00 14.61 -0.91
CA VAL A 805 -8.97 15.93 -0.24
C VAL A 805 -9.95 15.99 0.94
N LEU A 806 -11.14 15.39 0.82
CA LEU A 806 -12.09 15.33 1.92
C LEU A 806 -11.65 14.41 3.06
N GLU A 807 -10.91 13.34 2.76
CA GLU A 807 -10.31 12.46 3.77
C GLU A 807 -9.16 13.14 4.50
N GLU A 808 -8.44 14.08 3.85
CA GLU A 808 -7.41 14.92 4.48
C GLU A 808 -7.95 15.95 5.47
N LEU A 809 -9.21 16.34 5.35
CA LEU A 809 -9.86 17.33 6.23
C LEU A 809 -10.44 16.71 7.52
N LYS A 810 -10.44 15.38 7.66
CA LYS A 810 -10.89 14.66 8.85
C LYS A 810 -9.71 14.33 9.75
#